data_AF-A0A091L5N1-F1
#
_entry.id   AF-A0A091L5N1-F1
#
_cell.length_a   1.000
_cell.length_b   1.000
_cell.length_c   1.000
_cell.angle_alpha   90.00
_cell.angle_beta   90.00
_cell.angle_gamma   90.00
#
_symmetry.space_group_name_H-M   'P 1'
#
loop_
_entity.id
_entity.type
_entity.pdbx_description
1 polymer ?
#
loop_
_entity_poly.entity_id
_entity_poly.type
_entity_poly.pdbx_seq_one_letter_code
_entity_poly.pdbx_strand_id
1 'polypeptide(L)'
;ERKGTAKVDFLKKIEKEIQQKWDDERVFEIDASDRQNQKSKGRYFVTFPYPYMNGRLHLGHTFSLSKCEFAVGYQRLKGKNCLFPFGLHCTGMPIKACADKLKREMELYGCPPEFPDEEEEEEENSAKKEEEIIIKDKAKGKKSKAAAKTGSSKYQWGIMKSLGLSDEEVVSFSEAEHWLDYFPPLAVQDLKSMGLKVDWRRSFITTDVNPYYDSFVRWQFLTLKERNKIKFGKRYTIYSPKDGQPCMDHDRQTGEGVGPQEYTLIKMKVLDPYPAKLSGLRGKNIFLVAATLRPETMFGQTNCWVRPDMKYIGFETVNGDIFICTQRAARNMSYQGFTKDNGVVPVVKELMGEEILGAALSAPLTAYKVIYALPMLTVKEDKGTGVVTSVPSDSPDDIAALRDLKKKQALRVKYGIKDEMVLPFEPVPIIEIPGYGNLCAPLVCDELKIQSQNDREKLAEAKERVYLKGFYEGVMLVDGFKGQKVQDVKKLIQKMMVDNVRAMIYMEPEKQVISRSADECVVALCDQWYLDYGEENWKKQASECLKHLETFCEETRRNFEATLGWLQEHACSRTYGLGTRLPWDEQWLIESLSDSTIYMAYYTVAHLLQGGNLRGQGESPLGIRAHQMSKEVWDYIFFKAAPFPKTEIPKEKLDKLKEEFEFWYPVDLRVSGKDLVPNHLSYYLYNHVAMWSDQR
;
A
#
# COMPACT_ATOMS: atom_id res chain seq x y z
N GLU A 1 -45.15 23.36 -20.30
CA GLU A 1 -44.30 22.99 -19.14
C GLU A 1 -44.59 21.55 -18.72
N ARG A 2 -43.55 20.70 -18.56
CA ARG A 2 -43.75 19.28 -18.24
C ARG A 2 -44.12 19.14 -16.76
N LYS A 3 -45.32 18.62 -16.45
CA LYS A 3 -45.86 18.36 -15.09
C LYS A 3 -44.90 17.62 -14.11
N GLY A 4 -43.80 17.04 -14.59
CA GLY A 4 -42.78 16.38 -13.78
C GLY A 4 -41.82 17.33 -13.05
N THR A 5 -41.48 18.50 -13.60
CA THR A 5 -40.55 19.45 -12.95
C THR A 5 -41.17 20.11 -11.73
N ALA A 6 -42.43 20.54 -11.83
CA ALA A 6 -43.16 21.19 -10.73
C ALA A 6 -43.31 20.30 -9.48
N LYS A 7 -43.41 18.97 -9.64
CA LYS A 7 -43.49 18.03 -8.49
C LYS A 7 -42.19 17.98 -7.70
N VAL A 8 -41.05 18.02 -8.39
CA VAL A 8 -39.72 18.04 -7.75
C VAL A 8 -39.53 19.37 -7.02
N ASP A 9 -39.91 20.49 -7.64
CA ASP A 9 -39.78 21.81 -7.02
C ASP A 9 -40.68 21.96 -5.79
N PHE A 10 -41.88 21.37 -5.82
CA PHE A 10 -42.77 21.30 -4.66
C PHE A 10 -42.13 20.52 -3.49
N LEU A 11 -41.50 19.37 -3.74
CA LEU A 11 -40.79 18.61 -2.71
C LEU A 11 -39.60 19.41 -2.14
N LYS A 12 -38.79 20.01 -3.01
CA LYS A 12 -37.65 20.86 -2.60
C LYS A 12 -38.06 22.04 -1.72
N LYS A 13 -39.25 22.62 -1.96
CA LYS A 13 -39.79 23.68 -1.11
C LYS A 13 -40.07 23.17 0.30
N ILE A 14 -40.77 22.04 0.42
CA ILE A 14 -41.07 21.40 1.71
C ILE A 14 -39.78 21.01 2.42
N GLU A 15 -38.82 20.41 1.71
CA GLU A 15 -37.52 20.02 2.27
C GLU A 15 -36.82 21.22 2.93
N LYS A 16 -36.71 22.35 2.23
CA LYS A 16 -36.07 23.56 2.78
C LYS A 16 -36.78 24.11 4.02
N GLU A 17 -38.11 24.21 3.98
CA GLU A 17 -38.91 24.72 5.11
C GLU A 17 -38.73 23.83 6.35
N ILE A 18 -38.77 22.51 6.18
CA ILE A 18 -38.62 21.54 7.27
C ILE A 18 -37.18 21.46 7.79
N GLN A 19 -36.19 21.53 6.90
CA GLN A 19 -34.77 21.56 7.28
C GLN A 19 -34.44 22.79 8.11
N GLN A 20 -34.94 23.96 7.71
CA GLN A 20 -34.77 25.20 8.49
C GLN A 20 -35.39 25.05 9.88
N LYS A 21 -36.62 24.53 9.95
CA LYS A 21 -37.30 24.27 11.23
C LYS A 21 -36.49 23.34 12.15
N TRP A 22 -35.92 22.26 11.61
CA TRP A 22 -35.10 21.33 12.39
C TRP A 22 -33.82 21.96 12.93
N ASP A 23 -33.17 22.85 12.16
CA ASP A 23 -31.96 23.56 12.59
C ASP A 23 -32.30 24.61 13.66
N ASP A 24 -33.38 25.37 13.47
CA ASP A 24 -33.85 26.39 14.43
C ASP A 24 -34.27 25.76 15.77
N GLU A 25 -34.98 24.63 15.72
CA GLU A 25 -35.41 23.88 16.91
C GLU A 25 -34.31 22.96 17.47
N ARG A 26 -33.16 22.85 16.80
CA ARG A 26 -31.99 22.03 17.21
C ARG A 26 -32.34 20.57 17.55
N VAL A 27 -33.30 19.99 16.83
CA VAL A 27 -33.94 18.69 17.19
C VAL A 27 -33.03 17.47 17.15
N PHE A 28 -31.83 17.60 16.57
CA PHE A 28 -30.84 16.54 16.47
C PHE A 28 -29.61 16.77 17.36
N GLU A 29 -29.52 17.91 18.04
CA GLU A 29 -28.54 18.13 19.09
C GLU A 29 -28.92 17.30 20.31
N ILE A 30 -27.99 16.47 20.80
CA ILE A 30 -28.26 15.57 21.93
C ILE A 30 -27.07 15.51 22.88
N ASP A 31 -27.33 15.70 24.16
CA ASP A 31 -26.35 15.63 25.23
C ASP A 31 -26.62 14.37 26.08
N ALA A 32 -25.57 13.76 26.63
CA ALA A 32 -25.69 12.64 27.56
C ALA A 32 -26.41 13.04 28.85
N SER A 33 -26.35 14.32 29.26
CA SER A 33 -27.06 14.84 30.44
C SER A 33 -28.58 14.83 30.32
N ASP A 34 -29.13 14.64 29.12
CA ASP A 34 -30.59 14.44 28.90
C ASP A 34 -31.11 13.10 29.47
N ARG A 35 -30.24 12.35 30.18
CA ARG A 35 -30.49 11.22 31.09
C ARG A 35 -31.79 11.31 31.91
N GLN A 36 -32.25 12.51 32.27
CA GLN A 36 -33.43 12.69 33.12
C GLN A 36 -34.78 12.46 32.41
N ASN A 37 -34.80 12.30 31.09
CA ASN A 37 -35.98 11.78 30.41
C ASN A 37 -36.05 10.24 30.56
N GLN A 38 -36.61 9.79 31.70
CA GLN A 38 -36.86 8.38 32.10
C GLN A 38 -37.66 7.52 31.08
N LYS A 39 -37.96 8.03 29.89
CA LYS A 39 -38.73 7.35 28.82
C LYS A 39 -37.86 6.71 27.73
N SER A 40 -36.54 6.95 27.71
CA SER A 40 -35.65 6.43 26.65
C SER A 40 -35.35 4.94 26.83
N LYS A 41 -35.43 4.15 25.73
CA LYS A 41 -35.11 2.70 25.71
C LYS A 41 -33.61 2.43 25.48
N GLY A 42 -32.76 3.30 26.02
CA GLY A 42 -31.30 3.25 25.87
C GLY A 42 -30.75 4.11 24.73
N ARG A 43 -29.43 4.11 24.60
CA ARG A 43 -28.68 4.87 23.59
C ARG A 43 -28.52 4.10 22.27
N TYR A 44 -28.28 4.84 21.19
CA TYR A 44 -27.94 4.30 19.88
C TYR A 44 -26.87 5.17 19.20
N PHE A 45 -25.61 4.74 19.23
CA PHE A 45 -24.49 5.48 18.66
C PHE A 45 -24.05 4.86 17.33
N VAL A 46 -24.29 5.59 16.23
CA VAL A 46 -23.89 5.15 14.88
C VAL A 46 -22.80 6.04 14.33
N THR A 47 -21.91 5.47 13.51
CA THR A 47 -20.86 6.23 12.84
C THR A 47 -20.74 5.84 11.36
N PHE A 48 -20.46 6.85 10.55
CA PHE A 48 -19.95 6.67 9.19
C PHE A 48 -18.45 7.00 9.19
N PRO A 49 -17.59 6.23 8.51
CA PRO A 49 -16.22 6.63 8.21
C PRO A 49 -16.23 8.01 7.55
N TYR A 50 -15.75 9.01 8.28
CA TYR A 50 -15.56 10.36 7.80
C TYR A 50 -14.84 10.37 6.44
N PRO A 51 -15.43 10.98 5.40
CA PRO A 51 -14.90 10.96 4.04
C PRO A 51 -13.74 11.94 3.87
N TYR A 52 -12.87 11.67 2.88
CA TYR A 52 -11.79 12.59 2.50
C TYR A 52 -12.31 13.89 1.88
N MET A 53 -11.69 15.02 2.24
CA MET A 53 -12.07 16.38 1.83
C MET A 53 -11.28 16.89 0.60
N ASN A 54 -10.96 16.01 -0.34
CA ASN A 54 -10.29 16.36 -1.60
C ASN A 54 -11.29 16.65 -2.75
N GLY A 55 -12.56 16.92 -2.42
CA GLY A 55 -13.64 17.17 -3.36
C GLY A 55 -15.02 17.11 -2.70
N ARG A 56 -16.09 17.34 -3.48
CA ARG A 56 -17.47 17.16 -3.01
C ARG A 56 -17.83 15.69 -2.82
N LEU A 57 -18.79 15.43 -1.93
CA LEU A 57 -19.29 14.09 -1.69
C LEU A 57 -20.13 13.59 -2.87
N HIS A 58 -19.71 12.49 -3.50
CA HIS A 58 -20.47 11.83 -4.56
C HIS A 58 -21.54 10.84 -4.04
N LEU A 59 -22.42 10.37 -4.92
CA LEU A 59 -23.56 9.49 -4.58
C LEU A 59 -23.17 8.16 -3.90
N GLY A 60 -21.98 7.61 -4.17
CA GLY A 60 -21.47 6.44 -3.44
C GLY A 60 -21.31 6.68 -1.92
N HIS A 61 -20.97 7.90 -1.51
CA HIS A 61 -20.91 8.29 -0.10
C HIS A 61 -22.32 8.31 0.49
N THR A 62 -23.26 8.98 -0.19
CA THR A 62 -24.65 9.10 0.28
C THR A 62 -25.34 7.74 0.38
N PHE A 63 -25.11 6.84 -0.58
CA PHE A 63 -25.58 5.46 -0.51
C PHE A 63 -25.08 4.73 0.74
N SER A 64 -23.79 4.88 1.06
CA SER A 64 -23.17 4.20 2.20
C SER A 64 -23.66 4.77 3.54
N LEU A 65 -23.66 6.10 3.70
CA LEU A 65 -24.14 6.75 4.93
C LEU A 65 -25.66 6.66 5.12
N SER A 66 -26.43 6.44 4.04
CA SER A 66 -27.91 6.31 4.12
C SER A 66 -28.33 5.21 5.10
N LYS A 67 -27.51 4.17 5.26
CA LYS A 67 -27.80 3.06 6.18
C LYS A 67 -27.78 3.52 7.64
N CYS A 68 -26.83 4.39 8.01
CA CYS A 68 -26.80 5.01 9.34
C CYS A 68 -28.01 5.93 9.53
N GLU A 69 -28.28 6.78 8.54
CA GLU A 69 -29.41 7.72 8.55
C GLU A 69 -30.76 7.00 8.77
N PHE A 70 -31.02 5.94 8.01
CA PHE A 70 -32.24 5.13 8.18
C PHE A 70 -32.27 4.42 9.53
N ALA A 71 -31.13 3.90 9.99
CA ALA A 71 -31.04 3.24 11.29
C ALA A 71 -31.41 4.21 12.43
N VAL A 72 -30.90 5.44 12.44
CA VAL A 72 -31.23 6.41 13.50
C VAL A 72 -32.65 6.96 13.39
N GLY A 73 -33.18 7.12 12.17
CA GLY A 73 -34.59 7.45 11.97
C GLY A 73 -35.50 6.40 12.59
N TYR A 74 -35.24 5.12 12.31
CA TYR A 74 -36.00 4.00 12.86
C TYR A 74 -35.84 3.84 14.38
N GLN A 75 -34.61 3.89 14.90
CA GLN A 75 -34.35 3.68 16.33
C GLN A 75 -34.90 4.83 17.19
N ARG A 76 -34.97 6.06 16.65
CA ARG A 76 -35.63 7.18 17.32
C ARG A 76 -37.14 6.94 17.46
N LEU A 77 -37.79 6.38 16.44
CA LEU A 77 -39.20 5.94 16.55
C LEU A 77 -39.39 4.82 17.58
N LYS A 78 -38.38 3.99 17.81
CA LYS A 78 -38.39 2.99 18.89
C LYS A 78 -38.14 3.58 20.28
N GLY A 79 -37.89 4.88 20.38
CA GLY A 79 -37.65 5.59 21.64
C GLY A 79 -36.21 5.52 22.15
N LYS A 80 -35.23 5.23 21.28
CA LYS A 80 -33.81 5.33 21.66
C LYS A 80 -33.28 6.74 21.50
N ASN A 81 -32.30 7.10 22.34
CA ASN A 81 -31.50 8.32 22.17
C ASN A 81 -30.44 8.07 21.10
N CYS A 82 -30.63 8.63 19.90
CA CYS A 82 -29.75 8.38 18.76
C CYS A 82 -28.70 9.49 18.61
N LEU A 83 -27.42 9.11 18.65
CA LEU A 83 -26.30 9.97 18.27
C LEU A 83 -25.78 9.55 16.89
N PHE A 84 -25.85 10.46 15.93
CA PHE A 84 -25.19 10.33 14.63
C PHE A 84 -24.33 11.58 14.38
N PRO A 85 -23.01 11.53 14.65
CA PRO A 85 -22.11 12.63 14.38
C PRO A 85 -21.38 12.43 13.04
N PHE A 86 -20.81 13.52 12.51
CA PHE A 86 -20.14 13.49 11.21
C PHE A 86 -18.87 14.36 11.19
N GLY A 87 -17.71 13.74 11.07
CA GLY A 87 -16.39 14.35 10.92
C GLY A 87 -15.94 14.36 9.46
N LEU A 88 -14.84 15.05 9.18
CA LEU A 88 -14.38 15.36 7.83
C LEU A 88 -12.88 15.11 7.71
N HIS A 89 -12.47 14.14 6.90
CA HIS A 89 -11.09 13.62 6.89
C HIS A 89 -10.19 14.49 6.01
N CYS A 90 -9.24 15.18 6.63
CA CYS A 90 -8.27 16.02 5.93
C CYS A 90 -6.83 15.50 6.03
N THR A 91 -6.57 14.55 6.95
CA THR A 91 -5.29 13.86 7.07
C THR A 91 -4.99 13.07 5.80
N GLY A 92 -3.72 13.06 5.40
CA GLY A 92 -3.20 12.29 4.27
C GLY A 92 -2.63 13.15 3.16
N MET A 93 -2.21 12.46 2.10
CA MET A 93 -1.51 13.03 0.95
C MET A 93 -2.44 13.55 -0.17
N PRO A 94 -3.67 13.03 -0.42
CA PRO A 94 -4.45 13.41 -1.60
C PRO A 94 -4.68 14.92 -1.76
N ILE A 95 -4.96 15.63 -0.66
CA ILE A 95 -5.20 17.08 -0.70
C ILE A 95 -3.93 17.82 -1.11
N LYS A 96 -2.81 17.56 -0.41
CA LYS A 96 -1.52 18.20 -0.69
C LYS A 96 -1.00 17.86 -2.09
N ALA A 97 -1.16 16.61 -2.53
CA ALA A 97 -0.79 16.18 -3.87
C ALA A 97 -1.61 16.90 -4.97
N CYS A 98 -2.92 17.09 -4.78
CA CYS A 98 -3.74 17.88 -5.70
C CYS A 98 -3.34 19.36 -5.72
N ALA A 99 -3.04 19.94 -4.55
CA ALA A 99 -2.60 21.33 -4.43
C ALA A 99 -1.25 21.56 -5.15
N ASP A 100 -0.26 20.70 -4.90
CA ASP A 100 1.06 20.78 -5.52
C ASP A 100 1.00 20.50 -7.04
N LYS A 101 0.10 19.60 -7.49
CA LYS A 101 -0.16 19.39 -8.92
C LYS A 101 -0.70 20.67 -9.59
N LEU A 102 -1.66 21.33 -8.94
CA LEU A 102 -2.23 22.57 -9.45
C LEU A 102 -1.19 23.70 -9.48
N LYS A 103 -0.38 23.82 -8.42
CA LYS A 103 0.74 24.76 -8.34
C LYS A 103 1.71 24.57 -9.51
N ARG A 104 2.10 23.31 -9.78
CA ARG A 104 3.00 22.97 -10.88
C ARG A 104 2.39 23.25 -12.25
N GLU A 105 1.11 22.96 -12.45
CA GLU A 105 0.42 23.29 -13.71
C GLU A 105 0.45 24.80 -13.97
N MET A 106 0.23 25.62 -12.95
CA MET A 106 0.32 27.08 -13.09
C MET A 106 1.75 27.58 -13.35
N GLU A 107 2.75 26.98 -12.70
CA GLU A 107 4.16 27.32 -12.90
C GLU A 107 4.66 26.97 -14.31
N LEU A 108 4.18 25.86 -14.88
CA LEU A 108 4.61 25.37 -16.20
C LEU A 108 3.85 26.00 -17.36
N TYR A 109 2.55 26.23 -17.21
CA TYR A 109 1.65 26.57 -18.31
C TYR A 109 1.00 27.95 -18.18
N GLY A 110 1.21 28.67 -17.07
CA GLY A 110 0.64 29.99 -16.81
C GLY A 110 -0.66 29.97 -15.99
N CYS A 111 -1.27 31.13 -15.81
CA CYS A 111 -2.49 31.31 -15.02
C CYS A 111 -3.43 32.33 -15.71
N PRO A 112 -4.47 31.89 -16.46
CA PRO A 112 -4.88 30.50 -16.67
C PRO A 112 -3.85 29.68 -17.48
N PRO A 113 -3.73 28.36 -17.25
CA PRO A 113 -2.75 27.53 -17.93
C PRO A 113 -3.13 27.23 -19.38
N GLU A 114 -2.14 27.29 -20.27
CA GLU A 114 -2.23 26.87 -21.68
C GLU A 114 -1.52 25.53 -21.87
N PHE A 115 -2.29 24.45 -22.04
CA PHE A 115 -1.76 23.09 -22.16
C PHE A 115 -1.39 22.73 -23.61
N PRO A 116 -0.41 21.82 -23.84
CA PRO A 116 -0.09 21.31 -25.17
C PRO A 116 -1.26 20.54 -25.80
N ASP A 117 -1.38 20.59 -27.14
CA ASP A 117 -2.41 19.89 -27.92
C ASP A 117 -2.29 18.35 -27.81
N GLU A 118 -3.44 17.65 -27.79
CA GLU A 118 -3.58 16.25 -27.37
C GLU A 118 -2.92 15.21 -28.31
N GLU A 119 -2.54 15.58 -29.53
CA GLU A 119 -2.05 14.63 -30.56
C GLU A 119 -0.59 14.16 -30.35
N GLU A 120 0.26 14.90 -29.63
CA GLU A 120 1.69 14.54 -29.50
C GLU A 120 1.97 13.43 -28.46
N GLU A 121 1.06 13.16 -27.51
CA GLU A 121 1.29 12.19 -26.43
C GLU A 121 0.57 10.82 -26.60
N GLU A 122 -0.43 10.73 -27.50
CA GLU A 122 -1.14 9.46 -27.76
C GLU A 122 -0.32 8.48 -28.61
N GLU A 123 0.57 8.97 -29.48
CA GLU A 123 1.47 8.12 -30.27
C GLU A 123 2.54 7.42 -29.39
N GLU A 124 2.99 8.03 -28.30
CA GLU A 124 3.98 7.39 -27.39
C GLU A 124 3.35 6.36 -26.42
N ASN A 125 2.07 6.52 -26.05
CA ASN A 125 1.41 5.65 -25.07
C ASN A 125 0.65 4.47 -25.68
N SER A 126 0.21 4.57 -26.94
CA SER A 126 -0.51 3.49 -27.63
C SER A 126 0.39 2.31 -28.02
N ALA A 127 1.70 2.53 -28.17
CA ALA A 127 2.68 1.51 -28.55
C ALA A 127 3.05 0.49 -27.45
N LYS A 128 2.54 0.61 -26.21
CA LYS A 128 2.98 -0.21 -25.05
C LYS A 128 1.91 -1.07 -24.37
N LYS A 129 0.74 -1.30 -24.99
CA LYS A 129 -0.28 -2.23 -24.45
C LYS A 129 -0.24 -3.58 -25.17
N GLU A 130 0.69 -4.44 -24.77
CA GLU A 130 0.51 -5.89 -24.92
C GLU A 130 -0.13 -6.45 -23.63
N GLU A 131 -1.25 -7.16 -23.79
CA GLU A 131 -2.02 -7.77 -22.71
C GLU A 131 -1.28 -8.98 -22.13
N GLU A 132 -0.73 -8.87 -20.91
CA GLU A 132 -0.26 -10.04 -20.15
C GLU A 132 -1.28 -10.46 -19.07
N ILE A 133 -1.76 -11.69 -19.21
CA ILE A 133 -2.55 -12.42 -18.22
C ILE A 133 -1.60 -12.84 -17.07
N ILE A 134 -1.76 -12.22 -15.90
CA ILE A 134 -1.12 -12.68 -14.66
C ILE A 134 -2.23 -13.18 -13.73
N ILE A 135 -2.18 -14.47 -13.42
CA ILE A 135 -3.10 -15.12 -12.48
C ILE A 135 -2.80 -14.57 -11.07
N LYS A 136 -3.74 -13.77 -10.56
CA LYS A 136 -3.73 -13.24 -9.20
C LYS A 136 -4.22 -14.30 -8.20
N ASP A 137 -3.58 -14.33 -7.04
CA ASP A 137 -4.19 -14.81 -5.80
C ASP A 137 -5.51 -14.08 -5.56
N LYS A 138 -6.62 -14.82 -5.44
CA LYS A 138 -7.98 -14.27 -5.30
C LYS A 138 -8.24 -13.56 -3.95
N ALA A 139 -7.22 -13.32 -3.13
CA ALA A 139 -7.32 -12.67 -1.83
C ALA A 139 -6.95 -11.17 -1.81
N LYS A 140 -6.48 -10.57 -2.92
CA LYS A 140 -6.23 -9.11 -3.00
C LYS A 140 -7.40 -8.40 -3.68
N GLY A 141 -8.07 -7.54 -2.91
CA GLY A 141 -9.30 -6.82 -3.27
C GLY A 141 -9.23 -6.10 -4.63
N LYS A 142 -10.34 -6.16 -5.37
CA LYS A 142 -10.52 -5.50 -6.66
C LYS A 142 -10.61 -3.97 -6.51
N LYS A 143 -9.74 -3.29 -7.28
CA LYS A 143 -9.85 -1.93 -7.86
C LYS A 143 -10.10 -0.76 -6.89
N SER A 144 -9.04 0.02 -6.64
CA SER A 144 -9.12 1.38 -6.09
C SER A 144 -9.86 2.33 -7.06
N LYS A 145 -10.46 3.37 -6.47
CA LYS A 145 -11.43 4.32 -7.04
C LYS A 145 -10.93 5.21 -8.20
N ALA A 146 -9.73 5.01 -8.73
CA ALA A 146 -9.19 5.86 -9.81
C ALA A 146 -9.91 5.68 -11.16
N ALA A 147 -10.45 4.49 -11.45
CA ALA A 147 -11.16 4.22 -12.71
C ALA A 147 -12.56 4.86 -12.80
N ALA A 148 -13.03 5.54 -11.75
CA ALA A 148 -14.37 6.17 -11.71
C ALA A 148 -14.35 7.70 -11.86
N LYS A 149 -13.18 8.32 -12.08
CA LYS A 149 -13.09 9.72 -12.53
C LYS A 149 -12.97 9.79 -14.04
N THR A 150 -14.03 9.44 -14.76
CA THR A 150 -14.26 9.97 -16.11
C THR A 150 -14.74 11.41 -15.98
N GLY A 151 -13.86 12.29 -15.50
CA GLY A 151 -13.99 13.73 -15.67
C GLY A 151 -13.28 14.10 -16.97
N SER A 152 -13.86 14.99 -17.76
CA SER A 152 -13.43 15.33 -19.13
C SER A 152 -12.07 16.03 -19.25
N SER A 153 -11.24 16.08 -18.19
CA SER A 153 -9.95 16.79 -18.20
C SER A 153 -8.84 16.01 -17.50
N LYS A 154 -7.70 15.89 -18.18
CA LYS A 154 -6.45 15.25 -17.70
C LYS A 154 -5.73 16.10 -16.63
N TYR A 155 -5.89 17.41 -16.68
CA TYR A 155 -5.23 18.38 -15.82
C TYR A 155 -6.05 18.72 -14.58
N GLN A 156 -5.38 19.00 -13.47
CA GLN A 156 -6.03 19.35 -12.21
C GLN A 156 -6.80 20.67 -12.34
N TRP A 157 -6.26 21.66 -13.04
CA TRP A 157 -6.93 22.94 -13.33
C TRP A 157 -8.30 22.73 -13.97
N GLY A 158 -8.38 21.90 -15.03
CA GLY A 158 -9.65 21.61 -15.71
C GLY A 158 -10.66 20.89 -14.81
N ILE A 159 -10.20 20.00 -13.92
CA ILE A 159 -11.06 19.39 -12.90
C ILE A 159 -11.62 20.45 -11.95
N MET A 160 -10.80 21.41 -11.50
CA MET A 160 -11.25 22.48 -10.61
C MET A 160 -12.27 23.40 -11.32
N LYS A 161 -12.04 23.74 -12.59
CA LYS A 161 -13.01 24.49 -13.41
C LYS A 161 -14.33 23.75 -13.60
N SER A 162 -14.31 22.42 -13.71
CA SER A 162 -15.53 21.61 -13.81
C SER A 162 -16.41 21.67 -12.56
N LEU A 163 -15.87 22.12 -11.42
CA LEU A 163 -16.64 22.41 -10.19
C LEU A 163 -17.35 23.77 -10.23
N GLY A 164 -17.17 24.55 -11.30
CA GLY A 164 -17.76 25.88 -11.49
C GLY A 164 -16.95 27.03 -10.87
N LEU A 165 -15.68 26.80 -10.52
CA LEU A 165 -14.80 27.80 -9.92
C LEU A 165 -14.32 28.83 -10.96
N SER A 166 -14.18 30.09 -10.52
CA SER A 166 -13.51 31.14 -11.29
C SER A 166 -12.00 30.88 -11.37
N ASP A 167 -11.30 31.48 -12.32
CA ASP A 167 -9.84 31.27 -12.43
C ASP A 167 -9.10 31.76 -11.17
N GLU A 168 -9.51 32.91 -10.63
CA GLU A 168 -8.96 33.48 -9.40
C GLU A 168 -9.17 32.58 -8.16
N GLU A 169 -10.33 31.91 -8.08
CA GLU A 169 -10.61 30.96 -7.01
C GLU A 169 -9.71 29.72 -7.13
N VAL A 170 -9.51 29.21 -8.35
CA VAL A 170 -8.68 28.01 -8.59
C VAL A 170 -7.24 28.24 -8.11
N VAL A 171 -6.67 29.43 -8.31
CA VAL A 171 -5.31 29.77 -7.85
C VAL A 171 -5.11 29.49 -6.36
N SER A 172 -6.12 29.81 -5.54
CA SER A 172 -6.05 29.65 -4.08
C SER A 172 -5.90 28.18 -3.65
N PHE A 173 -6.32 27.22 -4.49
CA PHE A 173 -6.16 25.79 -4.24
C PHE A 173 -4.74 25.27 -4.46
N SER A 174 -3.76 26.11 -4.82
CA SER A 174 -2.34 25.73 -4.80
C SER A 174 -1.79 25.51 -3.40
N GLU A 175 -2.42 26.10 -2.39
CA GLU A 175 -2.10 25.89 -0.98
C GLU A 175 -3.15 24.96 -0.35
N ALA A 176 -2.67 23.94 0.36
CA ALA A 176 -3.53 22.84 0.83
C ALA A 176 -4.53 23.30 1.91
N GLU A 177 -4.19 24.34 2.67
CA GLU A 177 -5.03 24.97 3.69
C GLU A 177 -6.34 25.50 3.11
N HIS A 178 -6.31 26.03 1.86
CA HIS A 178 -7.53 26.53 1.22
C HIS A 178 -8.56 25.41 0.98
N TRP A 179 -8.10 24.18 0.74
CA TRP A 179 -8.98 23.02 0.59
C TRP A 179 -9.73 22.72 1.90
N LEU A 180 -9.06 22.88 3.04
CA LEU A 180 -9.63 22.69 4.38
C LEU A 180 -10.63 23.79 4.74
N ASP A 181 -10.53 24.96 4.12
CA ASP A 181 -11.50 26.05 4.28
C ASP A 181 -12.68 25.92 3.31
N TYR A 182 -12.47 25.31 2.14
CA TYR A 182 -13.48 25.25 1.09
C TYR A 182 -14.39 24.01 1.15
N PHE A 183 -13.82 22.80 1.15
CA PHE A 183 -14.61 21.58 1.02
C PHE A 183 -15.37 21.16 2.29
N PRO A 184 -14.79 21.27 3.51
CA PRO A 184 -15.49 20.86 4.73
C PRO A 184 -16.81 21.61 4.97
N PRO A 185 -16.91 22.95 4.84
CA PRO A 185 -18.19 23.66 4.95
C PRO A 185 -19.22 23.24 3.89
N LEU A 186 -18.77 23.03 2.65
CA LEU A 186 -19.65 22.56 1.57
C LEU A 186 -20.18 21.16 1.83
N ALA A 187 -19.36 20.26 2.37
CA ALA A 187 -19.82 18.92 2.76
C ALA A 187 -20.91 19.01 3.85
N VAL A 188 -20.73 19.86 4.87
CA VAL A 188 -21.75 20.10 5.90
C VAL A 188 -23.03 20.67 5.28
N GLN A 189 -22.92 21.66 4.39
CA GLN A 189 -24.06 22.25 3.69
C GLN A 189 -24.82 21.21 2.86
N ASP A 190 -24.12 20.40 2.08
CA ASP A 190 -24.70 19.37 1.22
C ASP A 190 -25.43 18.29 2.05
N LEU A 191 -24.84 17.89 3.19
CA LEU A 191 -25.44 16.91 4.09
C LEU A 191 -26.63 17.47 4.90
N LYS A 192 -26.57 18.74 5.32
CA LYS A 192 -27.74 19.46 5.88
C LYS A 192 -28.87 19.54 4.85
N SER A 193 -28.56 19.85 3.60
CA SER A 193 -29.53 19.89 2.50
C SER A 193 -30.11 18.52 2.16
N MET A 194 -29.43 17.42 2.48
CA MET A 194 -29.99 16.06 2.41
C MET A 194 -30.94 15.77 3.58
N GLY A 195 -30.88 16.52 4.68
CA GLY A 195 -31.73 16.35 5.86
C GLY A 195 -31.26 15.25 6.82
N LEU A 196 -29.94 15.04 6.92
CA LEU A 196 -29.38 14.04 7.84
C LEU A 196 -29.64 14.41 9.31
N LYS A 197 -29.85 13.38 10.15
CA LYS A 197 -30.16 13.52 11.57
C LYS A 197 -28.89 13.64 12.42
N VAL A 198 -28.05 14.63 12.10
CA VAL A 198 -26.71 14.80 12.64
C VAL A 198 -26.63 15.91 13.70
N ASP A 199 -25.87 15.67 14.78
CA ASP A 199 -25.46 16.72 15.72
C ASP A 199 -24.19 17.41 15.18
N TRP A 200 -24.38 18.55 14.50
CA TRP A 200 -23.32 19.30 13.83
C TRP A 200 -22.32 19.95 14.78
N ARG A 201 -22.66 20.11 16.07
CA ARG A 201 -21.71 20.62 17.07
C ARG A 201 -20.53 19.65 17.27
N ARG A 202 -20.72 18.38 16.89
CA ARG A 202 -19.72 17.30 17.01
C ARG A 202 -18.90 17.10 15.72
N SER A 203 -19.06 17.97 14.72
CA SER A 203 -18.30 17.94 13.47
C SER A 203 -16.92 18.61 13.61
N PHE A 204 -15.92 18.07 12.91
CA PHE A 204 -14.52 18.51 13.00
C PHE A 204 -13.70 18.09 11.77
N ILE A 205 -12.55 18.74 11.55
CA ILE A 205 -11.48 18.31 10.64
C ILE A 205 -10.30 17.68 11.41
N THR A 206 -9.42 16.97 10.70
CA THR A 206 -8.52 15.99 11.34
C THR A 206 -7.02 16.26 11.27
N THR A 207 -6.58 17.35 10.68
CA THR A 207 -5.15 17.71 10.66
C THR A 207 -4.75 18.47 11.92
N ASP A 208 -3.46 18.76 12.06
CA ASP A 208 -2.91 19.66 13.08
C ASP A 208 -3.52 21.08 13.09
N VAL A 209 -4.19 21.47 12.00
CA VAL A 209 -5.03 22.68 11.92
C VAL A 209 -6.15 22.69 12.98
N ASN A 210 -6.65 21.51 13.38
CA ASN A 210 -7.57 21.35 14.50
C ASN A 210 -6.81 20.94 15.77
N PRO A 211 -6.56 21.86 16.71
CA PRO A 211 -5.67 21.60 17.83
C PRO A 211 -6.25 20.62 18.86
N TYR A 212 -7.57 20.50 18.98
CA TYR A 212 -8.20 19.52 19.87
C TYR A 212 -8.09 18.11 19.33
N TYR A 213 -8.31 17.95 18.01
CA TYR A 213 -8.15 16.65 17.37
C TYR A 213 -6.68 16.22 17.30
N ASP A 214 -5.77 17.16 17.02
CA ASP A 214 -4.32 16.91 17.09
C ASP A 214 -3.89 16.40 18.47
N SER A 215 -4.35 17.06 19.53
CA SER A 215 -4.11 16.64 20.92
C SER A 215 -4.67 15.23 21.20
N PHE A 216 -5.88 14.92 20.71
CA PHE A 216 -6.48 13.59 20.83
C PHE A 216 -5.64 12.51 20.11
N VAL A 217 -5.17 12.78 18.89
CA VAL A 217 -4.33 11.84 18.13
C VAL A 217 -2.97 11.66 18.80
N ARG A 218 -2.36 12.74 19.32
CA ARG A 218 -1.12 12.65 20.11
C ARG A 218 -1.29 11.75 21.35
N TRP A 219 -2.39 11.89 22.08
CA TRP A 219 -2.72 11.02 23.22
C TRP A 219 -2.83 9.55 22.81
N GLN A 220 -3.54 9.26 21.73
CA GLN A 220 -3.67 7.91 21.20
C GLN A 220 -2.29 7.31 20.92
N PHE A 221 -1.44 8.03 20.19
CA PHE A 221 -0.13 7.53 19.78
C PHE A 221 0.84 7.38 20.95
N LEU A 222 0.81 8.31 21.93
CA LEU A 222 1.59 8.16 23.16
C LEU A 222 1.19 6.89 23.91
N THR A 223 -0.11 6.63 24.03
CA THR A 223 -0.64 5.44 24.70
C THR A 223 -0.29 4.15 23.96
N LEU A 224 -0.40 4.14 22.62
CA LEU A 224 0.00 3.00 21.80
C LEU A 224 1.50 2.71 21.92
N LYS A 225 2.34 3.74 21.96
CA LYS A 225 3.79 3.60 22.18
C LYS A 225 4.10 3.08 23.58
N GLU A 226 3.45 3.61 24.62
CA GLU A 226 3.58 3.15 26.01
C GLU A 226 3.24 1.65 26.14
N ARG A 227 2.23 1.19 25.39
CA ARG A 227 1.81 -0.22 25.35
C ARG A 227 2.55 -1.07 24.32
N ASN A 228 3.70 -0.61 23.83
CA ASN A 228 4.57 -1.29 22.87
C ASN A 228 3.89 -1.70 21.54
N LYS A 229 2.83 -0.99 21.14
CA LYS A 229 2.08 -1.24 19.89
C LYS A 229 2.69 -0.51 18.69
N ILE A 230 3.52 0.49 18.94
CA ILE A 230 4.27 1.22 17.93
C ILE A 230 5.74 0.84 18.06
N LYS A 231 6.36 0.44 16.94
CA LYS A 231 7.78 0.08 16.85
C LYS A 231 8.46 0.90 15.76
N PHE A 232 9.78 0.96 15.82
CA PHE A 232 10.63 1.59 14.81
C PHE A 232 11.53 0.53 14.19
N GLY A 233 11.69 0.57 12.87
CA GLY A 233 12.60 -0.34 12.18
C GLY A 233 12.61 -0.14 10.68
N LYS A 234 13.56 -0.80 10.02
CA LYS A 234 13.70 -0.74 8.58
C LYS A 234 12.65 -1.61 7.88
N ARG A 235 11.92 -1.01 6.93
CA ARG A 235 10.88 -1.68 6.16
C ARG A 235 11.04 -1.41 4.67
N TYR A 236 10.67 -2.41 3.88
CA TYR A 236 10.61 -2.26 2.43
C TYR A 236 9.36 -1.50 2.04
N THR A 237 9.53 -0.41 1.28
CA THR A 237 8.44 0.36 0.71
C THR A 237 8.80 0.80 -0.69
N ILE A 238 7.79 1.00 -1.53
CA ILE A 238 7.96 1.79 -2.75
C ILE A 238 8.44 3.18 -2.34
N TYR A 239 9.47 3.67 -3.02
CA TYR A 239 10.21 4.87 -2.66
C TYR A 239 10.58 5.63 -3.92
N SER A 240 10.48 6.95 -3.87
CA SER A 240 10.91 7.84 -4.95
C SER A 240 12.27 8.43 -4.58
N PRO A 241 13.37 7.98 -5.21
CA PRO A 241 14.71 8.53 -5.04
C PRO A 241 14.77 10.05 -5.12
N LYS A 242 14.05 10.64 -6.08
CA LYS A 242 13.99 12.08 -6.32
C LYS A 242 13.25 12.83 -5.22
N ASP A 243 12.16 12.26 -4.72
CA ASP A 243 11.38 12.88 -3.65
C ASP A 243 11.97 12.62 -2.26
N GLY A 244 12.94 11.71 -2.15
CA GLY A 244 13.60 11.38 -0.89
C GLY A 244 12.67 10.70 0.13
N GLN A 245 11.55 10.10 -0.31
CA GLN A 245 10.54 9.55 0.58
C GLN A 245 9.79 8.32 0.01
N PRO A 246 9.13 7.53 0.87
CA PRO A 246 8.21 6.49 0.42
C PRO A 246 7.15 7.04 -0.55
N CYS A 247 7.00 6.40 -1.71
CA CYS A 247 6.04 6.80 -2.76
C CYS A 247 4.80 5.89 -2.68
N MET A 248 3.77 6.41 -2.03
CA MET A 248 2.50 5.71 -1.81
C MET A 248 1.57 5.90 -3.00
N ASP A 249 0.45 5.20 -3.04
CA ASP A 249 -0.45 5.18 -4.20
C ASP A 249 -0.83 6.57 -4.72
N HIS A 250 -1.13 7.52 -3.83
CA HIS A 250 -1.50 8.88 -4.23
C HIS A 250 -0.31 9.73 -4.74
N ASP A 251 0.92 9.33 -4.43
CA ASP A 251 2.16 9.98 -4.89
C ASP A 251 2.60 9.44 -6.26
N ARG A 252 1.83 8.52 -6.84
CA ARG A 252 2.15 7.86 -8.11
C ARG A 252 1.41 8.51 -9.27
N GLN A 253 2.11 8.65 -10.38
CA GLN A 253 1.54 8.87 -11.71
C GLN A 253 1.09 7.53 -12.32
N THR A 254 1.88 6.48 -12.12
CA THR A 254 1.63 5.13 -12.65
C THR A 254 1.91 4.09 -11.57
N GLY A 255 1.12 3.01 -11.53
CA GLY A 255 1.36 1.88 -10.62
C GLY A 255 0.69 2.02 -9.24
N GLU A 256 -0.50 2.63 -9.16
CA GLU A 256 -1.33 2.57 -7.95
C GLU A 256 -1.62 1.09 -7.56
N GLY A 257 -1.45 0.76 -6.27
CA GLY A 257 -1.64 -0.57 -5.72
C GLY A 257 -0.48 -1.53 -5.95
N VAL A 258 0.59 -1.09 -6.63
CA VAL A 258 1.82 -1.88 -6.81
C VAL A 258 2.60 -1.90 -5.49
N GLY A 259 2.97 -3.09 -5.03
CA GLY A 259 3.78 -3.26 -3.82
C GLY A 259 5.22 -3.68 -4.13
N PRO A 260 6.06 -3.74 -3.10
CA PRO A 260 7.31 -4.50 -3.16
C PRO A 260 7.04 -5.98 -3.45
N GLN A 261 7.80 -6.54 -4.39
CA GLN A 261 7.84 -7.96 -4.70
C GLN A 261 9.21 -8.50 -4.29
N GLU A 262 9.21 -9.57 -3.51
CA GLU A 262 10.44 -10.23 -3.05
C GLU A 262 10.97 -11.21 -4.10
N TYR A 263 12.28 -11.13 -4.36
CA TYR A 263 13.05 -12.07 -5.13
C TYR A 263 14.21 -12.62 -4.29
N THR A 264 14.59 -13.86 -4.57
CA THR A 264 15.88 -14.39 -4.11
C THR A 264 16.95 -13.98 -5.11
N LEU A 265 17.95 -13.24 -4.66
CA LEU A 265 19.07 -12.80 -5.48
C LEU A 265 20.23 -13.80 -5.36
N ILE A 266 20.41 -14.63 -6.38
CA ILE A 266 21.42 -15.68 -6.44
C ILE A 266 22.77 -15.09 -6.82
N LYS A 267 23.81 -15.37 -6.02
CA LYS A 267 25.19 -14.93 -6.30
C LYS A 267 25.95 -16.03 -7.04
N MET A 268 26.26 -15.84 -8.32
CA MET A 268 27.09 -16.75 -9.11
C MET A 268 28.50 -16.18 -9.26
N LYS A 269 29.49 -16.82 -8.63
CA LYS A 269 30.87 -16.33 -8.62
C LYS A 269 31.53 -16.55 -9.98
N VAL A 270 32.08 -15.49 -10.58
CA VAL A 270 32.89 -15.59 -11.80
C VAL A 270 34.24 -16.23 -11.47
N LEU A 271 34.61 -17.26 -12.20
CA LEU A 271 35.83 -18.04 -12.02
C LEU A 271 36.90 -17.63 -13.02
N ASP A 272 38.16 -17.82 -12.65
CA ASP A 272 39.27 -17.67 -13.58
C ASP A 272 39.25 -18.76 -14.67
N PRO A 273 39.64 -18.43 -15.92
CA PRO A 273 40.04 -17.11 -16.39
C PRO A 273 38.85 -16.16 -16.61
N TYR A 274 38.95 -14.93 -16.11
CA TYR A 274 37.92 -13.91 -16.34
C TYR A 274 37.81 -13.53 -17.83
N PRO A 275 36.59 -13.20 -18.30
CA PRO A 275 36.40 -12.54 -19.59
C PRO A 275 37.29 -11.30 -19.73
N ALA A 276 37.73 -11.00 -20.95
CA ALA A 276 38.71 -9.94 -21.21
C ALA A 276 38.31 -8.58 -20.56
N LYS A 277 37.02 -8.23 -20.59
CA LYS A 277 36.49 -6.99 -20.01
C LYS A 277 36.59 -6.94 -18.49
N LEU A 278 36.56 -8.09 -17.81
CA LEU A 278 36.61 -8.21 -16.34
C LEU A 278 38.03 -8.40 -15.79
N SER A 279 39.04 -8.53 -16.66
CA SER A 279 40.44 -8.73 -16.27
C SER A 279 41.01 -7.62 -15.38
N GLY A 280 40.55 -6.37 -15.54
CA GLY A 280 40.96 -5.22 -14.71
C GLY A 280 40.43 -5.26 -13.27
N LEU A 281 39.55 -6.21 -12.94
CA LEU A 281 38.97 -6.41 -11.61
C LEU A 281 39.61 -7.61 -10.86
N ARG A 282 40.75 -8.12 -11.36
CA ARG A 282 41.53 -9.16 -10.69
C ARG A 282 41.85 -8.77 -9.25
N GLY A 283 41.58 -9.68 -8.32
CA GLY A 283 41.77 -9.47 -6.88
C GLY A 283 40.48 -9.14 -6.11
N LYS A 284 39.38 -8.80 -6.79
CA LYS A 284 38.04 -8.73 -6.18
C LYS A 284 37.20 -9.96 -6.51
N ASN A 285 36.25 -10.31 -5.65
CA ASN A 285 35.25 -11.32 -6.01
C ASN A 285 34.20 -10.67 -6.92
N ILE A 286 33.94 -11.30 -8.06
CA ILE A 286 32.95 -10.84 -9.04
C ILE A 286 31.78 -11.81 -9.04
N PHE A 287 30.56 -11.29 -8.94
CA PHE A 287 29.33 -12.08 -8.95
C PHE A 287 28.37 -11.60 -10.03
N LEU A 288 27.89 -12.52 -10.86
CA LEU A 288 26.65 -12.32 -11.59
C LEU A 288 25.50 -12.52 -10.61
N VAL A 289 24.62 -11.53 -10.50
CA VAL A 289 23.50 -11.59 -9.54
C VAL A 289 22.17 -11.76 -10.28
N ALA A 290 21.51 -12.88 -10.05
CA ALA A 290 20.29 -13.27 -10.77
C ALA A 290 19.07 -13.31 -9.83
N ALA A 291 17.97 -12.68 -10.23
CA ALA A 291 16.73 -12.69 -9.46
C ALA A 291 15.87 -13.92 -9.81
N THR A 292 15.39 -14.64 -8.79
CA THR A 292 14.45 -15.76 -8.97
C THR A 292 13.33 -15.75 -7.93
N LEU A 293 12.13 -16.16 -8.36
CA LEU A 293 10.98 -16.41 -7.47
C LEU A 293 10.91 -17.86 -6.99
N ARG A 294 11.77 -18.74 -7.51
CA ARG A 294 11.80 -20.18 -7.22
C ARG A 294 13.17 -20.62 -6.70
N PRO A 295 13.58 -20.18 -5.49
CA PRO A 295 14.86 -20.57 -4.91
C PRO A 295 15.02 -22.09 -4.75
N GLU A 296 13.92 -22.84 -4.61
CA GLU A 296 13.93 -24.29 -4.54
C GLU A 296 14.47 -24.96 -5.80
N THR A 297 14.45 -24.29 -6.96
CA THR A 297 14.87 -24.89 -8.23
C THR A 297 16.37 -24.78 -8.48
N MET A 298 17.12 -24.09 -7.62
CA MET A 298 18.54 -23.78 -7.84
C MET A 298 19.46 -25.02 -7.86
N PHE A 299 18.98 -26.17 -7.39
CA PHE A 299 19.69 -27.45 -7.53
C PHE A 299 19.82 -27.91 -9.00
N GLY A 300 18.94 -27.44 -9.89
CA GLY A 300 18.89 -27.85 -11.28
C GLY A 300 19.55 -26.88 -12.26
N GLN A 301 20.39 -25.97 -11.78
CA GLN A 301 21.03 -24.99 -12.65
C GLN A 301 22.02 -25.67 -13.61
N THR A 302 21.91 -25.35 -14.89
CA THR A 302 22.83 -25.83 -15.95
C THR A 302 23.73 -24.73 -16.49
N ASN A 303 23.23 -23.48 -16.51
CA ASN A 303 23.93 -22.30 -17.00
C ASN A 303 23.31 -21.02 -16.41
N CYS A 304 23.85 -19.87 -16.82
CA CYS A 304 23.31 -18.55 -16.55
C CYS A 304 22.92 -17.89 -17.88
N TRP A 305 21.80 -17.17 -17.92
CA TRP A 305 21.36 -16.43 -19.09
C TRP A 305 21.70 -14.95 -18.96
N VAL A 306 22.30 -14.41 -20.00
CA VAL A 306 22.50 -12.97 -20.20
C VAL A 306 22.09 -12.61 -21.63
N ARG A 307 21.56 -11.41 -21.81
CA ARG A 307 21.15 -10.93 -23.12
C ARG A 307 22.32 -10.19 -23.80
N PRO A 308 22.80 -10.62 -24.98
CA PRO A 308 24.02 -10.09 -25.57
C PRO A 308 24.01 -8.57 -25.82
N ASP A 309 22.87 -8.05 -26.26
CA ASP A 309 22.64 -6.65 -26.62
C ASP A 309 22.17 -5.76 -25.45
N MET A 310 22.08 -6.30 -24.23
CA MET A 310 21.70 -5.55 -23.05
C MET A 310 22.93 -4.90 -22.39
N LYS A 311 22.76 -3.67 -21.87
CA LYS A 311 23.78 -2.98 -21.09
C LYS A 311 23.77 -3.45 -19.64
N TYR A 312 24.92 -3.90 -19.15
CA TYR A 312 25.16 -4.27 -17.77
C TYR A 312 26.17 -3.33 -17.13
N ILE A 313 26.14 -3.28 -15.81
CA ILE A 313 27.12 -2.58 -14.98
C ILE A 313 27.69 -3.53 -13.93
N GLY A 314 28.99 -3.40 -13.68
CA GLY A 314 29.65 -3.91 -12.50
C GLY A 314 29.77 -2.78 -11.47
N PHE A 315 29.25 -2.96 -10.25
CA PHE A 315 29.35 -1.98 -9.18
C PHE A 315 29.88 -2.60 -7.89
N GLU A 316 30.52 -1.77 -7.06
CA GLU A 316 31.05 -2.19 -5.77
C GLU A 316 29.96 -2.19 -4.68
N THR A 317 29.89 -3.30 -3.94
CA THR A 317 28.94 -3.48 -2.84
C THR A 317 29.55 -3.09 -1.49
N VAL A 318 28.74 -3.07 -0.43
CA VAL A 318 29.14 -2.67 0.92
C VAL A 318 30.31 -3.48 1.50
N ASN A 319 30.50 -4.72 1.07
CA ASN A 319 31.60 -5.59 1.51
C ASN A 319 32.80 -5.59 0.54
N GLY A 320 32.78 -4.76 -0.52
CA GLY A 320 33.84 -4.67 -1.54
C GLY A 320 33.75 -5.70 -2.67
N ASP A 321 32.74 -6.59 -2.67
CA ASP A 321 32.47 -7.49 -3.80
C ASP A 321 31.95 -6.68 -5.00
N ILE A 322 32.18 -7.18 -6.22
CA ILE A 322 31.63 -6.60 -7.45
C ILE A 322 30.40 -7.38 -7.90
N PHE A 323 29.25 -6.70 -7.98
CA PHE A 323 28.02 -7.27 -8.52
C PHE A 323 27.80 -6.79 -9.95
N ILE A 324 27.40 -7.72 -10.84
CA ILE A 324 27.07 -7.43 -12.23
C ILE A 324 25.58 -7.65 -12.48
N CYS A 325 24.88 -6.57 -12.85
CA CYS A 325 23.46 -6.53 -13.21
C CYS A 325 23.14 -5.31 -14.08
N THR A 326 21.87 -5.05 -14.35
CA THR A 326 21.43 -3.79 -15.01
C THR A 326 21.52 -2.58 -14.07
N GLN A 327 21.56 -1.38 -14.64
CA GLN A 327 21.58 -0.11 -13.89
C GLN A 327 20.36 0.03 -12.97
N ARG A 328 19.16 -0.34 -13.45
CA ARG A 328 17.93 -0.29 -12.65
C ARG A 328 17.99 -1.19 -11.42
N ALA A 329 18.52 -2.40 -11.58
CA ALA A 329 18.66 -3.34 -10.48
C ALA A 329 19.65 -2.84 -9.43
N ALA A 330 20.81 -2.31 -9.86
CA ALA A 330 21.78 -1.70 -8.95
C ALA A 330 21.21 -0.48 -8.21
N ARG A 331 20.39 0.35 -8.89
CA ARG A 331 19.66 1.46 -8.27
C ARG A 331 18.68 0.95 -7.21
N ASN A 332 17.90 -0.11 -7.47
CA ASN A 332 17.05 -0.69 -6.43
C ASN A 332 17.87 -1.21 -5.23
N MET A 333 18.95 -1.93 -5.50
CA MET A 333 19.85 -2.48 -4.48
C MET A 333 20.50 -1.38 -3.62
N SER A 334 20.88 -0.24 -4.19
CA SER A 334 21.53 0.85 -3.44
C SER A 334 20.61 1.48 -2.40
N TYR A 335 19.29 1.43 -2.58
CA TYR A 335 18.30 1.84 -1.59
C TYR A 335 17.92 0.74 -0.58
N GLN A 336 18.49 -0.45 -0.72
CA GLN A 336 18.23 -1.61 0.16
C GLN A 336 19.45 -1.99 1.01
N GLY A 337 20.48 -1.13 1.04
CA GLY A 337 21.69 -1.32 1.84
C GLY A 337 22.75 -2.23 1.20
N PHE A 338 22.69 -2.46 -0.11
CA PHE A 338 23.72 -3.24 -0.81
C PHE A 338 24.99 -2.44 -1.11
N THR A 339 24.88 -1.12 -1.20
CA THR A 339 26.00 -0.20 -1.44
C THR A 339 26.44 0.46 -0.14
N LYS A 340 27.67 1.00 -0.13
CA LYS A 340 28.25 1.68 1.03
C LYS A 340 27.41 2.89 1.45
N ASP A 341 27.01 3.69 0.47
CA ASP A 341 26.18 4.88 0.66
C ASP A 341 24.80 4.65 0.04
N ASN A 342 23.73 5.01 0.76
CA ASN A 342 22.36 4.77 0.35
C ASN A 342 22.03 5.55 -0.93
N GLY A 343 21.48 4.85 -1.93
CA GLY A 343 21.12 5.44 -3.23
C GLY A 343 22.28 5.66 -4.20
N VAL A 344 23.54 5.53 -3.74
CA VAL A 344 24.74 5.73 -4.58
C VAL A 344 25.22 4.40 -5.15
N VAL A 345 25.38 4.33 -6.47
CA VAL A 345 25.88 3.14 -7.18
C VAL A 345 27.32 3.39 -7.65
N PRO A 346 28.36 2.87 -6.95
CA PRO A 346 29.75 3.03 -7.36
C PRO A 346 30.08 2.09 -8.53
N VAL A 347 29.78 2.54 -9.75
CA VAL A 347 30.04 1.79 -10.98
C VAL A 347 31.54 1.68 -11.21
N VAL A 348 32.05 0.45 -11.30
CA VAL A 348 33.46 0.15 -11.58
C VAL A 348 33.69 -0.26 -13.03
N LYS A 349 32.65 -0.75 -13.72
CA LYS A 349 32.72 -1.18 -15.11
C LYS A 349 31.37 -1.14 -15.80
N GLU A 350 31.35 -0.72 -17.05
CA GLU A 350 30.21 -0.91 -17.96
C GLU A 350 30.58 -1.95 -19.02
N LEU A 351 29.61 -2.80 -19.38
CA LEU A 351 29.81 -3.88 -20.33
C LEU A 351 28.50 -4.27 -21.03
N MET A 352 28.63 -4.80 -22.26
CA MET A 352 27.52 -5.43 -22.96
C MET A 352 27.41 -6.89 -22.54
N GLY A 353 26.22 -7.48 -22.58
CA GLY A 353 26.03 -8.88 -22.23
C GLY A 353 26.91 -9.84 -23.04
N GLU A 354 27.19 -9.50 -24.30
CA GLU A 354 28.11 -10.25 -25.16
C GLU A 354 29.52 -10.37 -24.56
N GLU A 355 29.99 -9.37 -23.83
CA GLU A 355 31.31 -9.37 -23.19
C GLU A 355 31.37 -10.26 -21.93
N ILE A 356 30.22 -10.74 -21.45
CA ILE A 356 30.08 -11.66 -20.30
C ILE A 356 30.03 -13.13 -20.77
N LEU A 357 29.67 -13.36 -22.02
CA LEU A 357 29.42 -14.70 -22.56
C LEU A 357 30.65 -15.60 -22.46
N GLY A 358 30.40 -16.88 -22.14
CA GLY A 358 31.44 -17.89 -21.93
C GLY A 358 32.17 -17.80 -20.59
N ALA A 359 31.83 -16.84 -19.71
CA ALA A 359 32.35 -16.78 -18.35
C ALA A 359 32.02 -18.07 -17.57
N ALA A 360 33.02 -18.67 -16.94
CA ALA A 360 32.83 -19.78 -16.02
C ALA A 360 32.30 -19.27 -14.67
N LEU A 361 31.31 -19.97 -14.11
CA LEU A 361 30.58 -19.57 -12.91
C LEU A 361 30.52 -20.71 -11.90
N SER A 362 30.70 -20.38 -10.63
CA SER A 362 30.29 -21.25 -9.52
C SER A 362 28.93 -20.78 -9.00
N ALA A 363 27.92 -21.64 -9.14
CA ALA A 363 26.55 -21.34 -8.75
C ALA A 363 26.12 -22.10 -7.48
N PRO A 364 25.24 -21.53 -6.64
CA PRO A 364 24.75 -22.20 -5.44
C PRO A 364 23.93 -23.47 -5.76
N LEU A 365 24.03 -24.49 -4.90
CA LEU A 365 23.20 -25.71 -4.83
C LEU A 365 23.26 -26.69 -6.02
N THR A 366 23.59 -26.26 -7.22
CA THR A 366 23.67 -27.15 -8.39
C THR A 366 24.73 -28.23 -8.23
N ALA A 367 24.47 -29.40 -8.83
CA ALA A 367 25.42 -30.51 -8.91
C ALA A 367 26.60 -30.19 -9.86
N TYR A 368 26.41 -29.29 -10.83
CA TYR A 368 27.48 -28.86 -11.73
C TYR A 368 28.42 -27.89 -11.00
N LYS A 369 29.66 -28.33 -10.77
CA LYS A 369 30.68 -27.51 -10.09
C LYS A 369 30.98 -26.20 -10.82
N VAL A 370 30.90 -26.22 -12.15
CA VAL A 370 31.10 -25.08 -13.04
C VAL A 370 29.97 -25.06 -14.05
N ILE A 371 29.35 -23.89 -14.21
CA ILE A 371 28.38 -23.59 -15.27
C ILE A 371 28.86 -22.36 -16.05
N TYR A 372 28.19 -21.99 -17.14
CA TYR A 372 28.64 -20.88 -18.01
C TYR A 372 27.57 -19.81 -18.22
N ALA A 373 28.01 -18.58 -18.49
CA ALA A 373 27.13 -17.51 -18.99
C ALA A 373 26.85 -17.72 -20.49
N LEU A 374 25.59 -17.93 -20.84
CA LEU A 374 25.11 -18.23 -22.20
C LEU A 374 24.10 -17.17 -22.68
N PRO A 375 23.96 -17.00 -24.01
CA PRO A 375 23.09 -15.97 -24.57
C PRO A 375 21.62 -16.40 -24.56
N MET A 376 20.73 -15.52 -24.12
CA MET A 376 19.27 -15.64 -24.26
C MET A 376 18.71 -14.33 -24.81
N LEU A 377 17.94 -14.39 -25.89
CA LEU A 377 17.52 -13.19 -26.64
C LEU A 377 16.23 -12.55 -26.08
N THR A 378 15.50 -13.28 -25.24
CA THR A 378 14.17 -12.90 -24.76
C THR A 378 14.16 -12.41 -23.31
N VAL A 379 15.33 -12.17 -22.70
CA VAL A 379 15.42 -11.59 -21.35
C VAL A 379 14.90 -10.16 -21.37
N LYS A 380 13.93 -9.88 -20.50
CA LYS A 380 13.34 -8.55 -20.34
C LYS A 380 14.24 -7.65 -19.49
N GLU A 381 14.32 -6.38 -19.85
CA GLU A 381 15.12 -5.36 -19.14
C GLU A 381 14.39 -4.77 -17.91
N ASP A 382 13.06 -4.89 -17.90
CA ASP A 382 12.17 -4.22 -16.95
C ASP A 382 11.83 -5.05 -15.71
N LYS A 383 12.40 -6.25 -15.55
CA LYS A 383 12.16 -7.13 -14.41
C LYS A 383 13.42 -7.83 -13.95
N GLY A 384 13.66 -7.82 -12.64
CA GLY A 384 14.81 -8.48 -12.03
C GLY A 384 16.11 -7.76 -12.36
N THR A 385 17.18 -8.54 -12.57
CA THR A 385 18.54 -8.00 -12.71
C THR A 385 19.08 -7.98 -14.14
N GLY A 386 18.27 -8.39 -15.12
CA GLY A 386 18.73 -8.70 -16.48
C GLY A 386 19.59 -9.96 -16.58
N VAL A 387 19.85 -10.65 -15.46
CA VAL A 387 20.56 -11.93 -15.39
C VAL A 387 19.57 -12.98 -14.88
N VAL A 388 19.45 -14.11 -15.59
CA VAL A 388 18.47 -15.15 -15.26
C VAL A 388 19.19 -16.48 -15.02
N THR A 389 18.77 -17.24 -14.03
CA THR A 389 19.26 -18.61 -13.77
C THR A 389 18.63 -19.59 -14.74
N SER A 390 19.39 -20.53 -15.31
CA SER A 390 18.85 -21.56 -16.22
C SER A 390 18.56 -22.87 -15.49
N VAL A 391 17.29 -23.19 -15.28
CA VAL A 391 16.81 -24.45 -14.70
C VAL A 391 15.92 -25.20 -15.72
N PRO A 392 16.53 -25.84 -16.73
CA PRO A 392 15.81 -26.42 -17.87
C PRO A 392 14.97 -27.66 -17.53
N SER A 393 15.00 -28.17 -16.31
CA SER A 393 14.09 -29.22 -15.84
C SER A 393 12.68 -28.70 -15.56
N ASP A 394 12.56 -27.44 -15.13
CA ASP A 394 11.36 -26.87 -14.51
C ASP A 394 10.92 -25.52 -15.10
N SER A 395 11.68 -24.98 -16.04
CA SER A 395 11.43 -23.71 -16.73
C SER A 395 11.38 -23.93 -18.26
N PRO A 396 10.22 -23.74 -18.91
CA PRO A 396 10.06 -23.90 -20.36
C PRO A 396 10.97 -22.98 -21.19
N ASP A 397 11.17 -21.74 -20.72
CA ASP A 397 12.04 -20.76 -21.38
C ASP A 397 13.50 -21.27 -21.43
N ASP A 398 13.96 -21.86 -20.33
CA ASP A 398 15.34 -22.33 -20.17
C ASP A 398 15.65 -23.54 -21.05
N ILE A 399 14.76 -24.54 -21.09
CA ILE A 399 14.95 -25.72 -21.95
C ILE A 399 14.86 -25.35 -23.43
N ALA A 400 14.00 -24.41 -23.81
CA ALA A 400 13.91 -23.95 -25.19
C ALA A 400 15.20 -23.26 -25.63
N ALA A 401 15.73 -22.32 -24.83
CA ALA A 401 16.99 -21.62 -25.13
C ALA A 401 18.20 -22.57 -25.12
N LEU A 402 18.25 -23.53 -24.18
CA LEU A 402 19.32 -24.54 -24.14
C LEU A 402 19.28 -25.45 -25.38
N ARG A 403 18.09 -25.91 -25.79
CA ARG A 403 17.90 -26.71 -27.01
C ARG A 403 18.28 -25.93 -28.26
N ASP A 404 17.98 -24.64 -28.34
CA ASP A 404 18.41 -23.78 -29.43
C ASP A 404 19.94 -23.77 -29.57
N LEU A 405 20.67 -23.58 -28.48
CA LEU A 405 22.13 -23.59 -28.48
C LEU A 405 22.71 -24.97 -28.82
N LYS A 406 22.11 -26.06 -28.33
CA LYS A 406 22.51 -27.43 -28.69
C LYS A 406 22.31 -27.70 -30.18
N LYS A 407 21.15 -27.34 -30.75
CA LYS A 407 20.79 -27.62 -32.15
C LYS A 407 21.52 -26.72 -33.15
N LYS A 408 21.63 -25.42 -32.88
CA LYS A 408 22.09 -24.42 -33.86
C LYS A 408 23.55 -24.03 -33.59
N GLN A 409 24.48 -24.72 -34.23
CA GLN A 409 25.93 -24.40 -34.15
C GLN A 409 26.22 -22.94 -34.54
N ALA A 410 25.47 -22.37 -35.48
CA ALA A 410 25.61 -20.96 -35.87
C ALA A 410 25.40 -19.98 -34.71
N LEU A 411 24.50 -20.29 -33.75
CA LEU A 411 24.32 -19.44 -32.56
C LEU A 411 25.53 -19.50 -31.63
N ARG A 412 26.12 -20.70 -31.46
CA ARG A 412 27.36 -20.89 -30.69
C ARG A 412 28.52 -20.11 -31.30
N VAL A 413 28.72 -20.24 -32.61
CA VAL A 413 29.77 -19.53 -33.35
C VAL A 413 29.58 -18.01 -33.29
N LYS A 414 28.35 -17.51 -33.49
CA LYS A 414 28.05 -16.07 -33.46
C LYS A 414 28.51 -15.41 -32.15
N TYR A 415 28.28 -16.07 -31.02
CA TYR A 415 28.55 -15.53 -29.70
C TYR A 415 29.82 -16.09 -29.04
N GLY A 416 30.68 -16.79 -29.79
CA GLY A 416 31.93 -17.35 -29.27
C GLY A 416 31.77 -18.43 -28.19
N ILE A 417 30.62 -19.11 -28.14
CA ILE A 417 30.34 -20.16 -27.15
C ILE A 417 30.91 -21.49 -27.63
N LYS A 418 31.71 -22.14 -26.78
CA LYS A 418 32.31 -23.45 -27.08
C LYS A 418 31.35 -24.60 -26.75
N ASP A 419 31.56 -25.73 -27.40
CA ASP A 419 30.74 -26.94 -27.22
C ASP A 419 30.76 -27.47 -25.79
N GLU A 420 31.91 -27.40 -25.12
CA GLU A 420 32.10 -27.76 -23.71
C GLU A 420 31.22 -26.94 -22.74
N MET A 421 30.77 -25.76 -23.16
CA MET A 421 29.94 -24.85 -22.36
C MET A 421 28.44 -25.18 -22.45
N VAL A 422 28.03 -26.06 -23.38
CA VAL A 422 26.61 -26.32 -23.68
C VAL A 422 26.29 -27.80 -23.76
N LEU A 423 27.02 -28.56 -24.56
CA LEU A 423 26.66 -29.95 -24.90
C LEU A 423 26.66 -30.90 -23.68
N PRO A 424 27.60 -30.82 -22.73
CA PRO A 424 27.61 -31.69 -21.56
C PRO A 424 26.49 -31.44 -20.54
N PHE A 425 25.81 -30.30 -20.63
CA PHE A 425 24.82 -29.89 -19.64
C PHE A 425 23.44 -30.40 -20.01
N GLU A 426 22.98 -31.44 -19.32
CA GLU A 426 21.62 -31.96 -19.43
C GLU A 426 20.73 -31.45 -18.28
N PRO A 427 19.40 -31.34 -18.49
CA PRO A 427 18.45 -31.01 -17.44
C PRO A 427 18.57 -31.95 -16.23
N VAL A 428 18.56 -31.37 -15.03
CA VAL A 428 18.74 -32.11 -13.78
C VAL A 428 17.37 -32.30 -13.11
N PRO A 429 16.93 -33.55 -12.84
CA PRO A 429 15.66 -33.78 -12.18
C PRO A 429 15.73 -33.35 -10.71
N ILE A 430 14.91 -32.38 -10.33
CA ILE A 430 14.91 -31.79 -8.97
C ILE A 430 13.54 -31.79 -8.29
N ILE A 431 12.47 -31.70 -9.08
CA ILE A 431 11.08 -31.70 -8.63
C ILE A 431 10.33 -32.70 -9.50
N GLU A 432 9.52 -33.53 -8.86
CA GLU A 432 8.55 -34.38 -9.52
C GLU A 432 7.16 -33.76 -9.38
N ILE A 433 6.52 -33.51 -10.52
CA ILE A 433 5.14 -33.02 -10.55
C ILE A 433 4.23 -34.16 -10.99
N PRO A 434 3.23 -34.55 -10.18
CA PRO A 434 2.25 -35.57 -10.57
C PRO A 434 1.63 -35.29 -11.95
N GLY A 435 1.70 -36.28 -12.84
CA GLY A 435 1.23 -36.18 -14.22
C GLY A 435 2.20 -35.54 -15.23
N TYR A 436 3.30 -34.92 -14.78
CA TYR A 436 4.36 -34.40 -15.66
C TYR A 436 5.74 -35.07 -15.43
N GLY A 437 5.92 -35.79 -14.32
CA GLY A 437 7.17 -36.48 -14.00
C GLY A 437 8.26 -35.53 -13.47
N ASN A 438 9.52 -35.97 -13.56
CA ASN A 438 10.70 -35.31 -12.99
C ASN A 438 11.41 -34.30 -13.90
N LEU A 439 10.96 -34.20 -15.15
CA LEU A 439 11.42 -33.26 -16.17
C LEU A 439 10.19 -32.61 -16.82
N CYS A 440 9.45 -31.85 -16.01
CA CYS A 440 8.16 -31.29 -16.40
C CYS A 440 8.27 -30.27 -17.55
N ALA A 441 9.28 -29.39 -17.54
CA ALA A 441 9.44 -28.42 -18.62
C ALA A 441 9.83 -29.07 -19.97
N PRO A 442 10.80 -29.99 -20.04
CA PRO A 442 11.07 -30.74 -21.27
C PRO A 442 9.83 -31.45 -21.82
N LEU A 443 9.07 -32.16 -20.97
CA LEU A 443 7.85 -32.86 -21.37
C LEU A 443 6.82 -31.91 -22.01
N VAL A 444 6.46 -30.83 -21.31
CA VAL A 444 5.44 -29.89 -21.79
C VAL A 444 5.91 -29.16 -23.06
N CYS A 445 7.20 -28.82 -23.15
CA CYS A 445 7.76 -28.24 -24.37
C CYS A 445 7.69 -29.20 -25.57
N ASP A 446 7.89 -30.51 -25.35
CA ASP A 446 7.78 -31.53 -26.39
C ASP A 446 6.32 -31.75 -26.83
N GLU A 447 5.37 -31.78 -25.88
CA GLU A 447 3.93 -31.88 -26.16
C GLU A 447 3.42 -30.69 -26.99
N LEU A 448 3.83 -29.47 -26.63
CA LEU A 448 3.47 -28.24 -27.35
C LEU A 448 4.29 -28.02 -28.63
N LYS A 449 5.22 -28.93 -28.94
CA LYS A 449 6.10 -28.90 -30.12
C LYS A 449 6.86 -27.56 -30.22
N ILE A 450 7.42 -27.11 -29.11
CA ILE A 450 8.22 -25.88 -29.03
C ILE A 450 9.58 -26.14 -29.67
N GLN A 451 9.98 -25.31 -30.62
CA GLN A 451 11.22 -25.48 -31.38
C GLN A 451 12.23 -24.36 -31.18
N SER A 452 11.78 -23.21 -30.67
CA SER A 452 12.58 -22.01 -30.54
C SER A 452 12.23 -21.25 -29.27
N GLN A 453 13.21 -20.57 -28.67
CA GLN A 453 12.96 -19.63 -27.56
C GLN A 453 12.08 -18.43 -27.95
N ASN A 454 11.79 -18.26 -29.25
CA ASN A 454 10.93 -17.21 -29.79
C ASN A 454 9.45 -17.61 -29.87
N ASP A 455 9.08 -18.85 -29.55
CA ASP A 455 7.70 -19.34 -29.57
C ASP A 455 6.89 -18.80 -28.36
N ARG A 456 6.77 -17.47 -28.24
CA ARG A 456 6.32 -16.75 -27.02
C ARG A 456 4.98 -17.23 -26.48
N GLU A 457 3.98 -17.39 -27.35
CA GLU A 457 2.63 -17.82 -26.94
C GLU A 457 2.65 -19.23 -26.34
N LYS A 458 3.35 -20.16 -27.00
CA LYS A 458 3.47 -21.55 -26.52
C LYS A 458 4.29 -21.65 -25.25
N LEU A 459 5.35 -20.84 -25.11
CA LEU A 459 6.16 -20.78 -23.89
C LEU A 459 5.37 -20.21 -22.71
N ALA A 460 4.54 -19.20 -22.95
CA ALA A 460 3.63 -18.67 -21.93
C ALA A 460 2.62 -19.74 -21.46
N GLU A 461 2.00 -20.46 -22.40
CA GLU A 461 1.10 -21.59 -22.09
C GLU A 461 1.83 -22.70 -21.30
N ALA A 462 3.03 -23.07 -21.73
CA ALA A 462 3.85 -24.07 -21.04
C ALA A 462 4.16 -23.65 -19.60
N LYS A 463 4.51 -22.37 -19.39
CA LYS A 463 4.85 -21.82 -18.08
C LYS A 463 3.66 -21.83 -17.14
N GLU A 464 2.47 -21.47 -17.62
CA GLU A 464 1.25 -21.52 -16.82
C GLU A 464 0.94 -22.95 -16.32
N ARG A 465 1.08 -23.95 -17.20
CA ARG A 465 0.86 -25.36 -16.87
C ARG A 465 1.83 -25.88 -15.82
N VAL A 466 3.11 -25.56 -15.95
CA VAL A 466 4.16 -26.10 -15.09
C VAL A 466 4.26 -25.35 -13.75
N TYR A 467 4.15 -24.02 -13.76
CA TYR A 467 4.52 -23.20 -12.60
C TYR A 467 3.54 -23.32 -11.42
N LEU A 468 2.23 -23.20 -11.67
CA LEU A 468 1.22 -23.29 -10.60
C LEU A 468 1.13 -24.71 -10.02
N LYS A 469 1.16 -25.72 -10.89
CA LYS A 469 1.10 -27.12 -10.46
C LYS A 469 2.36 -27.52 -9.70
N GLY A 470 3.53 -27.08 -10.15
CA GLY A 470 4.80 -27.33 -9.46
C GLY A 470 4.86 -26.71 -8.06
N PHE A 471 4.20 -25.59 -7.83
CA PHE A 471 4.16 -24.97 -6.50
C PHE A 471 3.33 -25.78 -5.49
N TYR A 472 2.12 -26.23 -5.88
CA TYR A 472 1.19 -26.91 -4.96
C TYR A 472 1.35 -28.43 -4.88
N GLU A 473 1.69 -29.06 -6.01
CA GLU A 473 1.76 -30.52 -6.15
C GLU A 473 3.20 -31.03 -6.31
N GLY A 474 4.16 -30.15 -6.57
CA GLY A 474 5.55 -30.54 -6.77
C GLY A 474 6.19 -31.13 -5.50
N VAL A 475 6.90 -32.23 -5.69
CA VAL A 475 7.63 -32.95 -4.64
C VAL A 475 9.12 -32.88 -4.92
N MET A 476 9.92 -32.47 -3.94
CA MET A 476 11.37 -32.38 -4.07
C MET A 476 12.01 -33.77 -4.20
N LEU A 477 13.03 -33.89 -5.07
CA LEU A 477 13.80 -35.11 -5.29
C LEU A 477 15.21 -35.08 -4.68
N VAL A 478 15.71 -33.89 -4.36
CA VAL A 478 17.08 -33.66 -3.90
C VAL A 478 17.29 -34.11 -2.45
N ASP A 479 18.49 -34.63 -2.16
CA ASP A 479 18.86 -35.09 -0.82
C ASP A 479 18.71 -33.97 0.22
N GLY A 480 18.22 -34.33 1.41
CA GLY A 480 17.86 -33.38 2.49
C GLY A 480 16.42 -32.86 2.41
N PHE A 481 15.82 -32.79 1.22
CA PHE A 481 14.43 -32.33 1.04
C PHE A 481 13.52 -33.37 0.35
N LYS A 482 14.07 -34.53 0.01
CA LYS A 482 13.39 -35.60 -0.72
C LYS A 482 12.02 -35.95 -0.12
N GLY A 483 10.99 -35.98 -0.96
CA GLY A 483 9.62 -36.33 -0.58
C GLY A 483 8.79 -35.21 0.04
N GLN A 484 9.38 -34.03 0.28
CA GLN A 484 8.67 -32.87 0.82
C GLN A 484 8.04 -32.03 -0.29
N LYS A 485 6.92 -31.35 0.02
CA LYS A 485 6.26 -30.45 -0.93
C LYS A 485 7.04 -29.16 -1.11
N VAL A 486 7.08 -28.67 -2.35
CA VAL A 486 7.77 -27.41 -2.72
C VAL A 486 7.30 -26.23 -1.87
N GLN A 487 5.98 -26.07 -1.68
CA GLN A 487 5.41 -24.97 -0.90
C GLN A 487 5.97 -24.88 0.54
N ASP A 488 6.26 -26.03 1.16
CA ASP A 488 6.69 -26.11 2.55
C ASP A 488 8.19 -25.80 2.70
N VAL A 489 9.00 -26.22 1.72
CA VAL A 489 10.46 -26.11 1.81
C VAL A 489 11.04 -24.87 1.11
N LYS A 490 10.28 -24.22 0.24
CA LYS A 490 10.74 -23.04 -0.54
C LYS A 490 11.41 -21.98 0.33
N LYS A 491 10.76 -21.57 1.44
CA LYS A 491 11.30 -20.57 2.36
C LYS A 491 12.50 -21.09 3.15
N LEU A 492 12.54 -22.38 3.49
CA LEU A 492 13.67 -23.00 4.19
C LEU A 492 14.92 -23.00 3.30
N ILE A 493 14.77 -23.35 2.02
CA ILE A 493 15.87 -23.35 1.04
C ILE A 493 16.37 -21.93 0.77
N GLN A 494 15.47 -20.96 0.62
CA GLN A 494 15.83 -19.54 0.51
C GLN A 494 16.65 -19.09 1.72
N LYS A 495 16.15 -19.34 2.94
CA LYS A 495 16.82 -19.00 4.19
C LYS A 495 18.21 -19.64 4.28
N MET A 496 18.32 -20.93 3.95
CA MET A 496 19.61 -21.64 3.92
C MET A 496 20.63 -20.98 2.97
N MET A 497 20.21 -20.51 1.78
CA MET A 497 21.12 -19.82 0.87
C MET A 497 21.51 -18.43 1.35
N VAL A 498 20.58 -17.71 1.97
CA VAL A 498 20.82 -16.38 2.55
C VAL A 498 21.77 -16.47 3.74
N ASP A 499 21.53 -17.39 4.67
CA ASP A 499 22.36 -17.59 5.86
C ASP A 499 23.81 -17.99 5.50
N ASN A 500 23.99 -18.72 4.39
CA ASN A 500 25.31 -19.11 3.86
C ASN A 500 25.92 -18.09 2.89
N VAL A 501 25.36 -16.88 2.77
CA VAL A 501 25.84 -15.78 1.91
C VAL A 501 25.97 -16.18 0.42
N ARG A 502 25.18 -17.17 -0.01
CA ARG A 502 25.07 -17.62 -1.41
C ARG A 502 23.92 -16.94 -2.16
N ALA A 503 22.99 -16.36 -1.42
CA ALA A 503 21.91 -15.52 -1.94
C ALA A 503 21.66 -14.33 -1.02
N MET A 504 20.91 -13.35 -1.51
CA MET A 504 20.42 -12.20 -0.73
C MET A 504 18.93 -11.95 -1.01
N ILE A 505 18.27 -11.20 -0.14
CA ILE A 505 16.89 -10.74 -0.39
C ILE A 505 16.95 -9.47 -1.22
N TYR A 506 16.28 -9.49 -2.37
CA TYR A 506 16.16 -8.35 -3.28
C TYR A 506 14.68 -8.04 -3.45
N MET A 507 14.30 -6.78 -3.25
CA MET A 507 12.93 -6.33 -3.45
C MET A 507 12.86 -5.46 -4.70
N GLU A 508 11.78 -5.58 -5.46
CA GLU A 508 11.55 -4.76 -6.65
C GLU A 508 10.07 -4.37 -6.73
N PRO A 509 9.69 -3.21 -7.30
CA PRO A 509 8.29 -2.95 -7.61
C PRO A 509 7.71 -4.05 -8.51
N GLU A 510 6.58 -4.66 -8.14
CA GLU A 510 5.94 -5.75 -8.92
C GLU A 510 5.67 -5.33 -10.39
N LYS A 511 5.42 -4.04 -10.59
CA LYS A 511 5.30 -3.37 -11.89
C LYS A 511 6.01 -2.02 -11.80
N GLN A 512 6.31 -1.43 -12.94
CA GLN A 512 6.87 -0.09 -12.97
C GLN A 512 5.96 0.89 -12.21
N VAL A 513 6.58 1.66 -11.31
CA VAL A 513 5.93 2.73 -10.56
C VAL A 513 6.64 4.03 -10.90
N ILE A 514 5.86 5.04 -11.32
CA ILE A 514 6.37 6.37 -11.62
C ILE A 514 5.75 7.32 -10.60
N SER A 515 6.58 8.08 -9.90
CA SER A 515 6.12 9.11 -8.96
C SER A 515 5.49 10.29 -9.71
N ARG A 516 4.79 11.16 -9.00
CA ARG A 516 4.28 12.43 -9.55
C ARG A 516 5.39 13.40 -9.97
N SER A 517 6.60 13.26 -9.41
CA SER A 517 7.78 14.03 -9.83
C SER A 517 8.47 13.46 -11.08
N ALA A 518 7.82 12.49 -11.75
CA ALA A 518 8.30 11.76 -12.91
C ALA A 518 9.60 10.97 -12.63
N ASP A 519 9.78 10.52 -11.40
CA ASP A 519 10.88 9.60 -11.04
C ASP A 519 10.40 8.15 -11.09
N GLU A 520 11.23 7.27 -11.66
CA GLU A 520 11.01 5.84 -11.60
C GLU A 520 11.31 5.36 -10.17
N CYS A 521 10.27 4.92 -9.47
CA CYS A 521 10.37 4.49 -8.09
C CYS A 521 11.10 3.14 -7.96
N VAL A 522 11.73 2.98 -6.81
CA VAL A 522 12.42 1.75 -6.39
C VAL A 522 11.74 1.16 -5.16
N VAL A 523 12.14 -0.03 -4.72
CA VAL A 523 11.91 -0.43 -3.34
C VAL A 523 13.10 0.00 -2.49
N ALA A 524 12.85 0.80 -1.46
CA ALA A 524 13.85 1.17 -0.46
C ALA A 524 13.60 0.46 0.86
N LEU A 525 14.68 0.17 1.59
CA LEU A 525 14.67 -0.30 2.97
C LEU A 525 14.85 0.90 3.90
N CYS A 526 13.75 1.61 4.19
CA CYS A 526 13.77 2.86 4.94
C CYS A 526 13.40 2.65 6.41
N ASP A 527 13.95 3.48 7.28
CA ASP A 527 13.53 3.58 8.67
C ASP A 527 12.10 4.13 8.74
N GLN A 528 11.23 3.44 9.48
CA GLN A 528 9.82 3.82 9.59
C GLN A 528 9.22 3.43 10.95
N TRP A 529 8.32 4.27 11.45
CA TRP A 529 7.44 3.91 12.55
C TRP A 529 6.24 3.10 12.02
N TYR A 530 5.93 2.01 12.70
CA TYR A 530 4.86 1.09 12.31
C TYR A 530 4.06 0.59 13.51
N LEU A 531 2.80 0.25 13.25
CA LEU A 531 1.92 -0.46 14.17
C LEU A 531 2.15 -1.97 14.05
N ASP A 532 2.39 -2.63 15.17
CA ASP A 532 2.74 -4.06 15.21
C ASP A 532 1.51 -4.98 15.26
N TYR A 533 0.65 -4.93 14.25
CA TYR A 533 -0.53 -5.82 14.21
C TYR A 533 -0.16 -7.31 14.03
N GLY A 534 1.11 -7.61 13.75
CA GLY A 534 1.65 -8.97 13.71
C GLY A 534 1.82 -9.62 15.08
N GLU A 535 1.82 -8.83 16.17
CA GLU A 535 1.96 -9.31 17.54
C GLU A 535 0.88 -10.35 17.88
N GLU A 536 1.29 -11.57 18.22
CA GLU A 536 0.38 -12.71 18.45
C GLU A 536 -0.70 -12.42 19.49
N ASN A 537 -0.32 -11.81 20.61
CA ASN A 537 -1.26 -11.49 21.68
C ASN A 537 -2.28 -10.43 21.23
N TRP A 538 -1.84 -9.37 20.55
CA TRP A 538 -2.74 -8.32 20.06
C TRP A 538 -3.70 -8.86 18.99
N LYS A 539 -3.19 -9.66 18.04
CA LYS A 539 -3.98 -10.37 17.03
C LYS A 539 -5.02 -11.29 17.64
N LYS A 540 -4.66 -12.03 18.70
CA LYS A 540 -5.59 -12.88 19.45
C LYS A 540 -6.70 -12.05 20.09
N GLN A 541 -6.38 -10.93 20.74
CA GLN A 541 -7.38 -10.07 21.38
C GLN A 541 -8.32 -9.39 20.36
N ALA A 542 -7.80 -9.01 19.18
CA ALA A 542 -8.58 -8.49 18.06
C ALA A 542 -9.49 -9.57 17.46
N SER A 543 -9.00 -10.79 17.31
CA SER A 543 -9.79 -11.95 16.85
C SER A 543 -10.89 -12.31 17.84
N GLU A 544 -10.63 -12.22 19.14
CA GLU A 544 -11.66 -12.41 20.16
C GLU A 544 -12.74 -11.30 20.09
N CYS A 545 -12.31 -10.05 19.87
CA CYS A 545 -13.24 -8.94 19.63
C CYS A 545 -14.15 -9.20 18.42
N LEU A 546 -13.60 -9.76 17.34
CA LEU A 546 -14.34 -10.08 16.12
C LEU A 546 -15.44 -11.13 16.37
N LYS A 547 -15.23 -12.08 17.29
CA LYS A 547 -16.26 -13.09 17.63
C LYS A 547 -17.52 -12.44 18.21
N HIS A 548 -17.36 -11.38 18.98
CA HIS A 548 -18.48 -10.63 19.57
C HIS A 548 -19.05 -9.56 18.65
N LEU A 549 -18.34 -9.19 17.59
CA LEU A 549 -18.79 -8.22 16.60
C LEU A 549 -19.87 -8.83 15.69
N GLU A 550 -20.99 -8.13 15.53
CA GLU A 550 -22.01 -8.46 14.53
C GLU A 550 -21.61 -7.91 13.14
N THR A 551 -21.48 -8.80 12.15
CA THR A 551 -20.98 -8.47 10.79
C THR A 551 -22.07 -8.46 9.72
N PHE A 552 -23.32 -8.77 10.09
CA PHE A 552 -24.53 -8.82 9.27
C PHE A 552 -24.51 -9.88 8.16
N CYS A 553 -23.37 -10.51 7.87
CA CYS A 553 -23.25 -11.71 7.06
C CYS A 553 -21.89 -12.42 7.27
N GLU A 554 -21.83 -13.69 6.89
CA GLU A 554 -20.63 -14.54 6.96
C GLU A 554 -19.51 -14.10 6.01
N GLU A 555 -19.85 -13.55 4.84
CA GLU A 555 -18.84 -13.07 3.88
C GLU A 555 -17.99 -11.94 4.49
N THR A 556 -18.63 -10.99 5.17
CA THR A 556 -17.92 -9.91 5.86
C THR A 556 -17.04 -10.46 6.99
N ARG A 557 -17.55 -11.41 7.77
CA ARG A 557 -16.77 -12.08 8.85
C ARG A 557 -15.52 -12.76 8.30
N ARG A 558 -15.65 -13.55 7.22
CA ARG A 558 -14.51 -14.22 6.57
C ARG A 558 -13.47 -13.24 6.04
N ASN A 559 -13.89 -12.08 5.52
CA ASN A 559 -12.95 -11.04 5.08
C ASN A 559 -12.17 -10.44 6.25
N PHE A 560 -12.81 -10.23 7.41
CA PHE A 560 -12.10 -9.85 8.63
C PHE A 560 -11.12 -10.94 9.08
N GLU A 561 -11.56 -12.20 9.18
CA GLU A 561 -10.71 -13.32 9.60
C GLU A 561 -9.48 -13.50 8.70
N ALA A 562 -9.70 -13.45 7.38
CA ALA A 562 -8.60 -13.47 6.40
C ALA A 562 -7.63 -12.33 6.67
N THR A 563 -8.15 -11.10 6.83
CA THR A 563 -7.32 -9.92 7.11
C THR A 563 -6.55 -10.04 8.40
N LEU A 564 -7.19 -10.38 9.52
CA LEU A 564 -6.51 -10.57 10.81
C LEU A 564 -5.43 -11.65 10.73
N GLY A 565 -5.64 -12.70 9.91
CA GLY A 565 -4.66 -13.76 9.68
C GLY A 565 -3.39 -13.27 8.98
N TRP A 566 -3.52 -12.56 7.85
CA TRP A 566 -2.37 -12.12 7.07
C TRP A 566 -1.78 -10.78 7.51
N LEU A 567 -2.52 -9.96 8.26
CA LEU A 567 -2.04 -8.65 8.70
C LEU A 567 -0.83 -8.81 9.63
N GLN A 568 0.23 -8.08 9.30
CA GLN A 568 1.47 -8.02 10.04
C GLN A 568 1.71 -6.57 10.45
N GLU A 569 2.87 -6.01 10.15
CA GLU A 569 3.19 -4.65 10.51
C GLU A 569 2.63 -3.65 9.50
N HIS A 570 2.09 -2.53 10.00
CA HIS A 570 1.54 -1.46 9.16
C HIS A 570 2.31 -0.17 9.38
N ALA A 571 2.94 0.31 8.31
CA ALA A 571 3.67 1.56 8.26
C ALA A 571 2.77 2.78 8.55
N CYS A 572 2.91 3.40 9.73
CA CYS A 572 2.04 4.48 10.19
C CYS A 572 2.65 5.89 10.06
N SER A 573 3.94 6.02 9.74
CA SER A 573 4.60 7.32 9.58
C SER A 573 4.88 7.73 8.13
N ARG A 574 4.75 9.04 7.85
CA ARG A 574 5.02 9.68 6.55
C ARG A 574 5.81 10.97 6.74
N THR A 575 6.54 11.42 5.73
CA THR A 575 7.31 12.69 5.76
C THR A 575 6.61 13.82 5.01
N TYR A 576 5.55 13.51 4.26
CA TYR A 576 4.82 14.43 3.39
C TYR A 576 3.31 14.19 3.46
N GLY A 577 2.55 15.25 3.20
CA GLY A 577 1.10 15.30 3.31
C GLY A 577 0.63 16.16 4.47
N LEU A 578 -0.66 16.07 4.78
CA LEU A 578 -1.28 16.75 5.93
C LEU A 578 -1.56 15.76 7.06
N GLY A 579 -1.60 16.22 8.30
CA GLY A 579 -1.96 15.37 9.43
C GLY A 579 -1.39 15.85 10.76
N THR A 580 -1.48 15.00 11.77
CA THR A 580 -0.83 15.19 13.06
C THR A 580 0.59 14.64 13.03
N ARG A 581 1.53 15.35 13.67
CA ARG A 581 2.93 14.90 13.83
C ARG A 581 3.06 13.90 14.97
N LEU A 582 3.98 12.95 14.83
CA LEU A 582 4.33 12.03 15.91
C LEU A 582 4.93 12.83 17.09
N PRO A 583 4.40 12.70 18.32
CA PRO A 583 4.74 13.61 19.42
C PRO A 583 6.15 13.40 19.99
N TRP A 584 6.85 12.32 19.64
CA TRP A 584 8.25 12.07 20.04
C TRP A 584 9.24 12.15 18.87
N ASP A 585 8.75 12.37 17.64
CA ASP A 585 9.58 12.39 16.43
C ASP A 585 8.89 13.23 15.34
N GLU A 586 8.91 14.56 15.51
CA GLU A 586 8.05 15.50 14.78
C GLU A 586 8.35 15.64 13.27
N GLN A 587 9.44 15.03 12.79
CA GLN A 587 9.73 14.91 11.36
C GLN A 587 8.72 13.99 10.65
N TRP A 588 8.01 13.14 11.40
CA TRP A 588 7.01 12.22 10.87
C TRP A 588 5.58 12.70 11.13
N LEU A 589 4.75 12.67 10.10
CA LEU A 589 3.31 12.73 10.16
C LEU A 589 2.71 11.33 10.33
N ILE A 590 1.59 11.25 11.03
CA ILE A 590 0.76 10.06 11.13
C ILE A 590 -0.09 9.95 9.87
N GLU A 591 -0.12 8.77 9.26
CA GLU A 591 -0.92 8.54 8.06
C GLU A 591 -2.41 8.32 8.36
N SER A 592 -3.24 8.61 7.35
CA SER A 592 -4.70 8.67 7.42
C SER A 592 -5.42 7.39 7.88
N LEU A 593 -4.89 6.19 7.66
CA LEU A 593 -5.50 4.94 8.15
C LEU A 593 -5.14 4.64 9.62
N SER A 594 -4.24 5.43 10.22
CA SER A 594 -3.73 5.18 11.58
C SER A 594 -4.31 6.18 12.60
N ASP A 595 -4.49 7.45 12.25
CA ASP A 595 -5.22 8.44 13.08
C ASP A 595 -6.76 8.25 13.06
N SER A 596 -7.25 7.47 12.10
CA SER A 596 -8.68 7.22 11.86
C SER A 596 -9.30 6.07 12.63
N THR A 597 -8.61 5.51 13.62
CA THR A 597 -8.98 4.21 14.18
C THR A 597 -9.91 4.29 15.40
N ILE A 598 -9.80 5.32 16.24
CA ILE A 598 -10.61 5.50 17.46
C ILE A 598 -11.31 6.86 17.58
N TYR A 599 -11.30 7.68 16.53
CA TYR A 599 -11.89 9.02 16.54
C TYR A 599 -13.38 9.07 16.92
N MET A 600 -14.08 7.93 16.94
CA MET A 600 -15.45 7.88 17.43
C MET A 600 -15.56 8.24 18.91
N ALA A 601 -14.50 8.03 19.71
CA ALA A 601 -14.46 8.51 21.09
C ALA A 601 -14.46 10.05 21.11
N TYR A 602 -13.71 10.69 20.21
CA TYR A 602 -13.66 12.15 20.10
C TYR A 602 -15.02 12.77 19.72
N TYR A 603 -15.85 12.09 18.91
CA TYR A 603 -17.22 12.55 18.64
C TYR A 603 -18.06 12.80 19.91
N THR A 604 -17.83 12.02 20.96
CA THR A 604 -18.60 12.13 22.21
C THR A 604 -18.33 13.45 22.93
N VAL A 605 -17.17 14.08 22.69
CA VAL A 605 -16.72 15.28 23.41
C VAL A 605 -16.56 16.52 22.53
N ALA A 606 -16.50 16.37 21.20
CA ALA A 606 -16.25 17.47 20.26
C ALA A 606 -17.18 18.69 20.46
N HIS A 607 -18.48 18.48 20.70
CA HIS A 607 -19.44 19.57 20.96
C HIS A 607 -19.13 20.42 22.21
N LEU A 608 -18.39 19.90 23.19
CA LEU A 608 -18.01 20.61 24.40
C LEU A 608 -16.61 21.22 24.30
N LEU A 609 -15.78 20.71 23.39
CA LEU A 609 -14.43 21.20 23.12
C LEU A 609 -14.42 22.28 22.03
N GLN A 610 -14.90 21.96 20.83
CA GLN A 610 -14.87 22.86 19.66
C GLN A 610 -16.23 23.41 19.24
N GLY A 611 -17.35 22.87 19.76
CA GLY A 611 -18.68 23.48 19.62
C GLY A 611 -19.19 23.67 18.18
N GLY A 612 -18.77 22.82 17.25
CA GLY A 612 -19.14 22.91 15.83
C GLY A 612 -18.23 23.78 14.96
N ASN A 613 -17.24 24.47 15.54
CA ASN A 613 -16.19 25.08 14.72
C ASN A 613 -15.34 23.96 14.12
N LEU A 614 -15.40 23.77 12.79
CA LEU A 614 -14.75 22.65 12.12
C LEU A 614 -13.23 22.58 12.36
N ARG A 615 -12.57 23.74 12.42
CA ARG A 615 -11.11 23.86 12.66
C ARG A 615 -10.75 23.86 14.14
N GLY A 616 -11.72 23.80 15.06
CA GLY A 616 -11.44 23.91 16.50
C GLY A 616 -10.78 25.23 16.89
N GLN A 617 -10.90 26.27 16.06
CA GLN A 617 -10.38 27.60 16.32
C GLN A 617 -11.47 28.43 17.01
N GLY A 618 -11.11 29.18 18.06
CA GLY A 618 -12.05 29.98 18.84
C GLY A 618 -12.33 29.43 20.24
N GLU A 619 -13.35 29.98 20.90
CA GLU A 619 -13.65 29.63 22.29
C GLU A 619 -14.31 28.26 22.41
N SER A 620 -13.80 27.45 23.34
CA SER A 620 -14.43 26.20 23.73
C SER A 620 -15.74 26.48 24.48
N PRO A 621 -16.83 25.74 24.23
CA PRO A 621 -18.06 25.84 25.03
C PRO A 621 -17.84 25.57 26.53
N LEU A 622 -16.87 24.73 26.89
CA LEU A 622 -16.44 24.55 28.27
C LEU A 622 -15.31 25.48 28.70
N GLY A 623 -14.82 26.36 27.82
CA GLY A 623 -13.68 27.23 28.10
C GLY A 623 -12.38 26.47 28.39
N ILE A 624 -12.24 25.23 27.87
CA ILE A 624 -11.03 24.44 27.95
C ILE A 624 -10.18 24.75 26.71
N ARG A 625 -8.93 25.14 26.89
CA ARG A 625 -8.02 25.43 25.76
C ARG A 625 -7.39 24.13 25.26
N ALA A 626 -7.15 24.03 23.96
CA ALA A 626 -6.59 22.81 23.36
C ALA A 626 -5.25 22.35 23.98
N HIS A 627 -4.36 23.29 24.34
CA HIS A 627 -3.08 22.94 24.99
C HIS A 627 -3.24 22.43 26.44
N GLN A 628 -4.40 22.61 27.08
CA GLN A 628 -4.68 22.06 28.41
C GLN A 628 -5.09 20.58 28.35
N MET A 629 -5.38 20.05 27.15
CA MET A 629 -5.71 18.64 26.94
C MET A 629 -4.43 17.79 26.88
N SER A 630 -3.83 17.53 28.05
CA SER A 630 -2.67 16.65 28.17
C SER A 630 -3.05 15.16 28.03
N LYS A 631 -2.04 14.28 27.97
CA LYS A 631 -2.24 12.82 27.98
C LYS A 631 -3.10 12.40 29.17
N GLU A 632 -2.80 12.90 30.37
CA GLU A 632 -3.47 12.53 31.62
C GLU A 632 -4.90 13.06 31.68
N VAL A 633 -5.18 14.21 31.05
CA VAL A 633 -6.55 14.73 30.88
C VAL A 633 -7.36 13.81 29.98
N TRP A 634 -6.80 13.36 28.86
CA TRP A 634 -7.46 12.39 27.99
C TRP A 634 -7.63 11.01 28.64
N ASP A 635 -6.62 10.55 29.38
CA ASP A 635 -6.70 9.31 30.18
C ASP A 635 -7.88 9.39 31.16
N TYR A 636 -8.04 10.50 31.88
CA TYR A 636 -9.16 10.69 32.81
C TYR A 636 -10.53 10.61 32.12
N ILE A 637 -10.66 11.21 30.94
CA ILE A 637 -11.92 11.21 30.17
C ILE A 637 -12.25 9.79 29.66
N PHE A 638 -11.27 9.09 29.07
CA PHE A 638 -11.53 7.85 28.32
C PHE A 638 -11.24 6.56 29.08
N PHE A 639 -10.44 6.60 30.16
CA PHE A 639 -10.17 5.44 31.01
C PHE A 639 -10.92 5.57 32.33
N LYS A 640 -11.85 4.64 32.58
CA LYS A 640 -12.75 4.66 33.74
C LYS A 640 -11.99 4.73 35.07
N ALA A 641 -10.91 3.99 35.19
CA ALA A 641 -10.09 3.91 36.40
C ALA A 641 -8.95 4.94 36.47
N ALA A 642 -8.81 5.84 35.48
CA ALA A 642 -7.75 6.84 35.51
C ALA A 642 -8.00 7.89 36.62
N PRO A 643 -6.95 8.30 37.35
CA PRO A 643 -7.07 9.31 38.39
C PRO A 643 -7.30 10.70 37.81
N PHE A 644 -7.89 11.59 38.60
CA PHE A 644 -8.00 13.00 38.23
C PHE A 644 -6.60 13.62 38.09
N PRO A 645 -6.28 14.28 36.96
CA PRO A 645 -4.93 14.77 36.69
C PRO A 645 -4.67 16.11 37.37
N LYS A 646 -3.39 16.48 37.49
CA LYS A 646 -3.00 17.84 37.86
C LYS A 646 -3.22 18.77 36.66
N THR A 647 -4.30 19.53 36.67
CA THR A 647 -4.70 20.44 35.58
C THR A 647 -5.37 21.69 36.12
N GLU A 648 -5.38 22.76 35.32
CA GLU A 648 -6.14 23.99 35.59
C GLU A 648 -7.63 23.85 35.23
N ILE A 649 -8.01 22.77 34.54
CA ILE A 649 -9.39 22.52 34.13
C ILE A 649 -10.22 22.14 35.38
N PRO A 650 -11.32 22.87 35.67
CA PRO A 650 -12.24 22.50 36.74
C PRO A 650 -12.75 21.06 36.60
N LYS A 651 -12.85 20.36 37.73
CA LYS A 651 -13.23 18.94 37.77
C LYS A 651 -14.57 18.67 37.12
N GLU A 652 -15.54 19.56 37.33
CA GLU A 652 -16.90 19.46 36.80
C GLU A 652 -16.91 19.41 35.26
N LYS A 653 -15.98 20.12 34.61
CA LYS A 653 -15.87 20.14 33.14
C LYS A 653 -15.31 18.82 32.61
N LEU A 654 -14.30 18.26 33.27
CA LEU A 654 -13.74 16.95 32.90
C LEU A 654 -14.74 15.82 33.18
N ASP A 655 -15.46 15.90 34.30
CA ASP A 655 -16.51 14.94 34.64
C ASP A 655 -17.62 14.95 33.58
N LYS A 656 -18.02 16.12 33.08
CA LYS A 656 -18.99 16.23 31.98
C LYS A 656 -18.51 15.56 30.68
N LEU A 657 -17.23 15.74 30.31
CA LEU A 657 -16.64 15.08 29.14
C LEU A 657 -16.59 13.55 29.30
N LYS A 658 -16.22 13.09 30.50
CA LYS A 658 -16.21 11.67 30.86
C LYS A 658 -17.61 11.05 30.81
N GLU A 659 -18.61 11.75 31.35
CA GLU A 659 -20.01 11.32 31.32
C GLU A 659 -20.57 11.18 29.91
N GLU A 660 -20.24 12.10 29.00
CA GLU A 660 -20.59 12.00 27.58
C GLU A 660 -20.01 10.74 26.94
N PHE A 661 -18.71 10.51 27.13
CA PHE A 661 -18.05 9.32 26.58
C PHE A 661 -18.65 8.04 27.15
N GLU A 662 -18.72 7.90 28.48
CA GLU A 662 -19.22 6.69 29.14
C GLU A 662 -20.68 6.40 28.82
N PHE A 663 -21.49 7.42 28.52
CA PHE A 663 -22.87 7.22 28.08
C PHE A 663 -22.97 6.72 26.64
N TRP A 664 -22.21 7.33 25.71
CA TRP A 664 -22.36 7.06 24.29
C TRP A 664 -21.62 5.79 23.82
N TYR A 665 -20.51 5.44 24.46
CA TYR A 665 -19.71 4.27 24.10
C TYR A 665 -20.28 2.96 24.67
N PRO A 666 -20.06 1.79 24.02
CA PRO A 666 -19.30 1.54 22.79
C PRO A 666 -19.98 2.05 21.49
N VAL A 667 -19.35 1.97 20.32
CA VAL A 667 -20.05 2.24 19.04
C VAL A 667 -21.04 1.10 18.75
N ASP A 668 -22.33 1.39 18.53
CA ASP A 668 -23.34 0.35 18.25
C ASP A 668 -23.32 -0.11 16.79
N LEU A 669 -23.11 0.82 15.86
CA LEU A 669 -23.11 0.54 14.44
C LEU A 669 -22.08 1.40 13.72
N ARG A 670 -21.29 0.77 12.86
CA ARG A 670 -20.37 1.44 11.95
C ARG A 670 -20.62 0.94 10.54
N VAL A 671 -21.11 1.79 9.65
CA VAL A 671 -21.41 1.40 8.26
C VAL A 671 -20.34 1.90 7.32
N SER A 672 -19.89 1.03 6.42
CA SER A 672 -18.88 1.33 5.41
C SER A 672 -19.11 0.56 4.12
N GLY A 673 -18.43 0.97 3.05
CA GLY A 673 -18.15 0.10 1.91
C GLY A 673 -17.22 -1.06 2.29
N LYS A 674 -17.32 -2.17 1.55
CA LYS A 674 -16.52 -3.40 1.74
C LYS A 674 -15.02 -3.20 1.53
N ASP A 675 -14.62 -2.12 0.86
CA ASP A 675 -13.24 -1.71 0.63
C ASP A 675 -12.48 -1.38 1.93
N LEU A 676 -13.19 -1.00 3.00
CA LEU A 676 -12.56 -0.67 4.29
C LEU A 676 -12.39 -1.86 5.25
N VAL A 677 -12.96 -3.03 4.93
CA VAL A 677 -12.82 -4.25 5.75
C VAL A 677 -11.34 -4.67 5.91
N PRO A 678 -10.55 -4.81 4.82
CA PRO A 678 -9.18 -5.31 4.93
C PRO A 678 -8.15 -4.31 5.47
N ASN A 679 -8.57 -3.11 5.89
CA ASN A 679 -7.69 -2.06 6.38
C ASN A 679 -8.32 -1.35 7.59
N HIS A 680 -8.90 -0.17 7.40
CA HIS A 680 -9.50 0.70 8.40
C HIS A 680 -10.38 -0.02 9.42
N LEU A 681 -11.31 -0.88 9.00
CA LEU A 681 -12.18 -1.58 9.96
C LEU A 681 -11.43 -2.65 10.76
N SER A 682 -10.41 -3.28 10.17
CA SER A 682 -9.54 -4.19 10.92
C SER A 682 -8.69 -3.41 11.93
N TYR A 683 -8.12 -2.26 11.52
CA TYR A 683 -7.33 -1.37 12.38
C TYR A 683 -8.18 -0.77 13.50
N TYR A 684 -9.43 -0.43 13.22
CA TYR A 684 -10.44 -0.03 14.19
C TYR A 684 -10.55 -1.07 15.32
N LEU A 685 -10.69 -2.36 15.00
CA LEU A 685 -10.75 -3.41 16.02
C LEU A 685 -9.46 -3.48 16.83
N TYR A 686 -8.31 -3.57 16.17
CA TYR A 686 -7.00 -3.62 16.84
C TYR A 686 -6.81 -2.47 17.82
N ASN A 687 -7.05 -1.23 17.39
CA ASN A 687 -6.83 -0.06 18.23
C ASN A 687 -7.85 0.04 19.37
N HIS A 688 -9.11 -0.36 19.16
CA HIS A 688 -10.08 -0.42 20.26
C HIS A 688 -9.63 -1.41 21.34
N VAL A 689 -9.12 -2.58 20.94
CA VAL A 689 -8.61 -3.56 21.90
C VAL A 689 -7.36 -3.07 22.62
N ALA A 690 -6.47 -2.38 21.90
CA ALA A 690 -5.24 -1.83 22.48
C ALA A 690 -5.50 -0.69 23.46
N MET A 691 -6.53 0.14 23.22
CA MET A 691 -6.83 1.32 24.04
C MET A 691 -7.64 0.98 25.28
N TRP A 692 -8.65 0.11 25.16
CA TRP A 692 -9.54 -0.27 26.28
C TRP A 692 -9.39 -1.76 26.65
N SER A 693 -8.16 -2.23 26.84
CA SER A 693 -7.84 -3.63 27.19
C SER A 693 -8.46 -4.07 28.51
N ASP A 694 -8.56 -3.15 29.48
CA ASP A 694 -8.87 -3.46 30.89
C ASP A 694 -10.36 -3.23 31.23
N GLN A 695 -11.20 -2.91 30.23
CA GLN A 695 -12.62 -2.56 30.42
C GLN A 695 -13.57 -3.54 29.71
N ARG A 696 -13.12 -4.75 29.41
CA ARG A 696 -13.93 -5.81 28.78
C ARG A 696 -14.67 -6.65 29.78
#